data_AF-A0AAF6BPM5-F1
#
_entry.id   AF-A0AAF6BPM5-F1
#
_cell.length_a   1.000
_cell.length_b   1.000
_cell.length_c   1.000
_cell.angle_alpha   90.00
_cell.angle_beta   90.00
_cell.angle_gamma   90.00
#
_symmetry.space_group_name_H-M   'P 1'
#
loop_
_entity.id
_entity.type
_entity.pdbx_description
1 polymer ?
#
loop_
_entity_poly.entity_id
_entity_poly.type
_entity_poly.pdbx_seq_one_letter_code
_entity_poly.pdbx_strand_id
1 'polypeptide(L)'
;MSRRAWTFSTTHYMKAGGKGLRHGGWFLPHALLRRPSWGSIAAACLSVIQRSANPSRDDCSEPISGQSAFCASAHPGGDTGPYTHRCNSSARVPSSPLTHPYPWASSNYCLLKNEPRRIFHVHSRALGSAEEGLSKSDDVSDDGSDDGSESGEICVSSSSSDCNVAAQEAVSCYLQKQKGLAARDAHFISRHCPVFLEKIVQAMGRGADVGQMVVEQWLEKNGVNELEPFFESIGMSPDKLDDVLSLVQVSLVGEQGLLKSTEVLESLGISRHGLWDVLERNKQLLTLTAAEMQAIVDFLEGLGVKRKDMVGLIENSFFVTENLATLQHLEQIGIQKHVIAEILKTDPHVAAIDMPVGNFRERMDFLLACGLSESEVEQSLKLFPQLLHLRLENLKRKIQFFDSIGLEREKMAKIIARWPLVFRQSVEKKLRPKIEMLQSLGVGRAGIAKILTRYPEITAVSLEDNLKQKVAFFEANGLTGRRLVKLMTSHPRALTLSVNDLNKKLDFFKQKGFAPGSVEMVRALGACITISVASLEARFLNLESLGFSLEESREVVKQQPAILTVSEKCIQDKVHYLVNHMNRFVTEIVRCPSYLLYSLELRIKPRHRVLSLLKAKGLVREEAYSLNTIMIMSEKRFVERFVDQYPVVATAYKGAAIDTMKLKKTY
;
A
#
# COMPACT_ATOMS: atom_id res chain seq x y z
N MET A 1 -54.50 -17.58 -21.72
CA MET A 1 -55.03 -18.48 -22.76
C MET A 1 -53.84 -19.02 -23.57
N SER A 2 -53.78 -20.34 -23.70
CA SER A 2 -52.97 -21.21 -24.60
C SER A 2 -51.44 -20.99 -24.65
N ARG A 3 -50.56 -21.77 -23.98
CA ARG A 3 -50.21 -23.21 -24.12
C ARG A 3 -49.93 -23.68 -25.55
N ARG A 4 -48.68 -24.09 -25.82
CA ARG A 4 -48.36 -25.35 -26.50
C ARG A 4 -47.10 -25.98 -25.88
N ALA A 5 -47.31 -27.16 -25.31
CA ALA A 5 -46.28 -28.16 -25.06
C ALA A 5 -45.95 -28.89 -26.38
N TRP A 6 -44.90 -29.71 -26.38
CA TRP A 6 -44.96 -31.14 -26.73
C TRP A 6 -43.65 -31.83 -26.28
N THR A 7 -43.77 -33.12 -26.02
CA THR A 7 -42.91 -34.02 -25.22
C THR A 7 -42.37 -35.19 -26.06
N PHE A 8 -41.51 -36.01 -25.43
CA PHE A 8 -40.94 -37.33 -25.82
C PHE A 8 -39.63 -37.30 -26.63
N SER A 9 -38.61 -38.15 -26.38
CA SER A 9 -38.66 -39.56 -25.94
C SER A 9 -37.45 -40.01 -25.11
N THR A 10 -37.68 -41.05 -24.32
CA THR A 10 -36.80 -41.83 -23.43
C THR A 10 -36.22 -43.04 -24.16
N THR A 11 -34.98 -43.47 -23.85
CA THR A 11 -34.64 -44.91 -23.85
C THR A 11 -33.51 -45.26 -22.87
N HIS A 12 -33.70 -46.40 -22.23
CA HIS A 12 -32.96 -47.08 -21.16
C HIS A 12 -31.46 -47.37 -21.41
N TYR A 13 -30.68 -47.46 -20.33
CA TYR A 13 -29.98 -48.70 -19.95
C TYR A 13 -29.74 -48.79 -18.43
N MET A 14 -30.13 -49.92 -17.83
CA MET A 14 -29.92 -50.32 -16.45
C MET A 14 -28.66 -51.21 -16.33
N LYS A 15 -27.98 -51.11 -15.17
CA LYS A 15 -27.40 -52.17 -14.30
C LYS A 15 -26.00 -51.74 -13.81
N ALA A 16 -25.52 -52.08 -12.61
CA ALA A 16 -26.05 -52.50 -11.32
C ALA A 16 -24.81 -52.92 -10.48
N GLY A 17 -24.88 -52.72 -9.16
CA GLY A 17 -24.01 -53.39 -8.17
C GLY A 17 -23.02 -52.44 -7.50
N GLY A 18 -23.08 -52.12 -6.20
CA GLY A 18 -23.84 -52.67 -5.09
C GLY A 18 -22.90 -53.13 -3.97
N LYS A 19 -23.35 -52.91 -2.71
CA LYS A 19 -22.78 -53.21 -1.37
C LYS A 19 -22.04 -52.01 -0.73
N GLY A 20 -22.46 -51.41 0.39
CA GLY A 20 -23.52 -51.69 1.36
C GLY A 20 -22.93 -51.96 2.76
N LEU A 21 -23.44 -51.25 3.79
CA LEU A 21 -23.60 -51.57 5.24
C LEU A 21 -23.57 -50.23 6.06
N ARG A 22 -24.71 -49.71 6.56
CA ARG A 22 -25.46 -49.99 7.82
C ARG A 22 -24.76 -49.40 9.07
N HIS A 23 -25.36 -48.79 10.12
CA HIS A 23 -26.70 -48.68 10.76
C HIS A 23 -26.69 -47.35 11.59
N GLY A 24 -27.75 -46.74 12.15
CA GLY A 24 -29.17 -47.04 12.41
C GLY A 24 -29.91 -45.75 12.87
N GLY A 25 -31.23 -45.63 12.69
CA GLY A 25 -32.28 -45.71 13.74
C GLY A 25 -32.28 -44.47 14.66
N TRP A 26 -33.34 -43.65 14.79
CA TRP A 26 -34.57 -43.94 15.56
C TRP A 26 -35.73 -42.98 15.17
N PHE A 27 -36.93 -43.39 15.58
CA PHE A 27 -38.28 -42.99 15.18
C PHE A 27 -38.82 -41.60 15.61
N LEU A 28 -39.82 -41.16 14.82
CA LEU A 28 -40.87 -40.12 14.96
C LEU A 28 -41.83 -40.35 16.18
N PRO A 29 -42.76 -39.43 16.59
CA PRO A 29 -43.81 -38.88 15.71
C PRO A 29 -44.37 -37.44 15.93
N HIS A 30 -45.08 -37.04 14.87
CA HIS A 30 -45.96 -35.89 14.55
C HIS A 30 -46.93 -35.33 15.62
N ALA A 31 -47.16 -34.00 15.57
CA ALA A 31 -48.48 -33.31 15.66
C ALA A 31 -48.33 -31.82 15.23
N LEU A 32 -48.87 -31.39 14.09
CA LEU A 32 -50.16 -30.68 13.90
C LEU A 32 -50.27 -29.26 14.55
N LEU A 33 -50.23 -28.19 13.74
CA LEU A 33 -51.34 -27.20 13.53
C LEU A 33 -50.87 -25.82 13.01
N ARG A 34 -51.55 -25.41 11.91
CA ARG A 34 -52.01 -24.05 11.53
C ARG A 34 -51.00 -22.92 11.19
N ARG A 35 -51.03 -22.54 9.90
CA ARG A 35 -50.88 -21.16 9.42
C ARG A 35 -52.16 -20.34 9.71
N PRO A 36 -52.06 -19.01 9.73
CA PRO A 36 -52.82 -18.24 8.74
C PRO A 36 -51.98 -17.15 8.07
N SER A 37 -52.65 -16.40 7.20
CA SER A 37 -52.15 -15.74 6.01
C SER A 37 -52.80 -14.35 5.87
N TRP A 38 -52.11 -13.39 5.21
CA TRP A 38 -52.61 -12.09 4.65
C TRP A 38 -52.82 -11.00 5.72
N GLY A 39 -52.59 -9.69 5.53
CA GLY A 39 -52.67 -8.80 4.37
C GLY A 39 -53.65 -7.66 4.72
N SER A 40 -53.26 -6.39 4.53
CA SER A 40 -54.00 -5.14 4.82
C SER A 40 -53.91 -4.68 6.30
N ILE A 41 -53.58 -3.44 6.64
CA ILE A 41 -54.27 -2.18 6.31
C ILE A 41 -53.27 -1.00 6.37
N ALA A 42 -53.23 -0.22 5.29
CA ALA A 42 -52.85 1.19 5.29
C ALA A 42 -54.12 2.00 5.01
N ALA A 43 -54.43 3.00 5.84
CA ALA A 43 -55.21 4.22 5.55
C ALA A 43 -55.95 4.73 6.81
N ALA A 44 -55.53 5.89 7.32
CA ALA A 44 -56.32 6.96 7.96
C ALA A 44 -55.36 7.92 8.68
N CYS A 45 -55.42 9.25 8.63
CA CYS A 45 -56.14 10.23 7.83
C CYS A 45 -55.39 11.56 8.07
N LEU A 46 -55.27 12.40 7.03
CA LEU A 46 -54.82 13.78 7.11
C LEU A 46 -55.98 14.71 7.51
N SER A 47 -55.60 15.86 8.08
CA SER A 47 -56.28 17.17 8.10
C SER A 47 -57.34 17.43 9.17
N VAL A 48 -57.16 18.55 9.91
CA VAL A 48 -58.06 19.74 9.92
C VAL A 48 -57.61 20.80 10.96
N ILE A 49 -57.23 21.99 10.43
CA ILE A 49 -57.50 23.40 10.86
C ILE A 49 -57.00 23.88 12.26
N GLN A 50 -56.06 24.84 12.44
CA GLN A 50 -55.91 26.29 12.12
C GLN A 50 -56.67 27.31 13.02
N ARG A 51 -55.93 28.33 13.53
CA ARG A 51 -56.33 29.64 14.16
C ARG A 51 -56.65 29.57 15.67
N SER A 52 -56.32 30.53 16.55
CA SER A 52 -56.02 31.99 16.46
C SER A 52 -55.30 32.55 17.70
N ALA A 53 -54.45 33.56 17.48
CA ALA A 53 -54.13 34.79 18.26
C ALA A 53 -54.34 34.95 19.79
N ASN A 54 -53.27 35.48 20.42
CA ASN A 54 -53.04 36.29 21.66
C ASN A 54 -54.16 37.29 22.10
N PRO A 55 -54.13 37.98 23.29
CA PRO A 55 -52.99 38.38 24.16
C PRO A 55 -53.23 38.48 25.72
N SER A 56 -52.20 39.01 26.44
CA SER A 56 -52.23 39.73 27.76
C SER A 56 -52.12 38.85 29.03
N ARG A 57 -51.53 39.24 30.18
CA ARG A 57 -50.62 40.30 30.69
C ARG A 57 -50.28 39.90 32.15
N ASP A 58 -49.13 40.36 32.63
CA ASP A 58 -48.75 40.70 34.02
C ASP A 58 -48.50 39.64 35.13
N ASP A 59 -47.29 39.81 35.68
CA ASP A 59 -46.87 39.85 37.09
C ASP A 59 -46.47 38.61 37.94
N CYS A 60 -45.19 38.71 38.34
CA CYS A 60 -44.62 38.54 39.68
C CYS A 60 -44.09 37.17 40.17
N SER A 61 -42.95 37.31 40.84
CA SER A 61 -42.33 36.49 41.89
C SER A 61 -41.57 35.19 41.54
N GLU A 62 -40.24 35.33 41.55
CA GLU A 62 -39.28 34.35 42.08
C GLU A 62 -39.67 33.93 43.54
N PRO A 63 -39.34 32.71 44.02
CA PRO A 63 -37.94 32.34 44.30
C PRO A 63 -37.52 30.87 44.06
N ILE A 64 -36.22 30.75 43.74
CA ILE A 64 -35.22 29.74 44.17
C ILE A 64 -35.74 28.36 44.59
N SER A 65 -35.42 27.33 43.80
CA SER A 65 -34.77 26.11 44.28
C SER A 65 -34.20 25.30 43.12
N GLY A 66 -33.02 24.73 43.35
CA GLY A 66 -32.25 24.03 42.33
C GLY A 66 -32.89 22.72 41.89
N GLN A 67 -32.63 22.34 40.65
CA GLN A 67 -32.54 20.94 40.25
C GLN A 67 -31.72 20.84 38.96
N SER A 68 -30.70 19.99 39.04
CA SER A 68 -29.91 19.48 37.94
C SER A 68 -30.82 18.78 36.94
N ALA A 69 -31.04 19.38 35.77
CA ALA A 69 -31.71 18.73 34.65
C ALA A 69 -30.66 18.33 33.60
N PHE A 70 -30.40 17.03 33.55
CA PHE A 70 -29.92 16.32 32.37
C PHE A 70 -30.79 16.72 31.16
N CYS A 71 -30.19 17.36 30.15
CA CYS A 71 -30.82 17.47 28.83
C CYS A 71 -30.08 16.58 27.84
N ALA A 72 -30.58 15.35 27.71
CA ALA A 72 -30.59 14.67 26.43
C ALA A 72 -31.52 15.46 25.49
N SER A 73 -30.99 15.95 24.37
CA SER A 73 -31.81 16.30 23.21
C SER A 73 -31.17 15.68 21.97
N ALA A 74 -31.89 14.73 21.39
CA ALA A 74 -31.71 14.25 20.04
C ALA A 74 -32.47 15.20 19.10
N HIS A 75 -31.87 15.54 17.94
CA HIS A 75 -32.46 15.69 16.59
C HIS A 75 -31.52 16.52 15.67
N PRO A 76 -31.69 16.52 14.32
CA PRO A 76 -30.93 15.66 13.42
C PRO A 76 -30.16 16.48 12.35
N GLY A 77 -29.30 15.82 11.58
CA GLY A 77 -28.79 16.35 10.31
C GLY A 77 -27.63 17.34 10.42
N GLY A 78 -26.48 16.92 9.90
CA GLY A 78 -25.30 17.77 9.78
C GLY A 78 -24.05 16.91 9.76
N ASP A 79 -23.62 16.52 8.56
CA ASP A 79 -22.33 15.90 8.32
C ASP A 79 -21.21 16.76 8.91
N THR A 80 -20.62 16.28 10.01
CA THR A 80 -19.28 16.67 10.43
C THR A 80 -18.47 15.40 10.60
N GLY A 81 -17.76 15.02 9.52
CA GLY A 81 -16.62 14.11 9.63
C GLY A 81 -15.57 14.66 10.61
N PRO A 82 -14.70 13.81 11.16
CA PRO A 82 -13.68 14.29 12.10
C PRO A 82 -12.64 15.12 11.34
N TYR A 83 -12.75 16.44 11.45
CA TYR A 83 -11.67 17.37 11.09
C TYR A 83 -10.55 17.21 12.12
N THR A 84 -9.61 16.31 11.87
CA THR A 84 -8.30 16.35 12.51
C THR A 84 -7.48 17.43 11.83
N HIS A 85 -7.50 18.66 12.37
CA HIS A 85 -6.50 19.65 12.02
C HIS A 85 -5.15 19.20 12.59
N ARG A 86 -4.22 18.91 11.67
CA ARG A 86 -2.80 18.69 11.93
C ARG A 86 -2.23 19.94 12.61
N CYS A 87 -1.71 19.81 13.83
CA CYS A 87 -0.81 20.81 14.41
C CYS A 87 0.58 20.60 13.79
N ASN A 88 1.03 21.56 12.99
CA ASN A 88 2.44 21.68 12.61
C ASN A 88 3.18 22.42 13.72
N SER A 89 4.26 21.84 14.25
CA SER A 89 5.30 22.57 14.96
C SER A 89 6.66 22.01 14.54
N SER A 90 7.46 22.85 13.89
CA SER A 90 8.84 22.55 13.52
C SER A 90 9.75 22.52 14.74
N ALA A 91 10.59 21.48 14.84
CA ALA A 91 11.90 21.55 15.48
C ALA A 91 12.85 20.67 14.67
N ARG A 92 13.90 21.26 14.09
CA ARG A 92 15.04 20.54 13.51
C ARG A 92 15.92 20.02 14.64
N VAL A 93 16.24 18.71 14.64
CA VAL A 93 17.58 18.09 14.81
C VAL A 93 17.49 16.61 14.34
N PRO A 94 18.61 15.92 14.07
CA PRO A 94 19.22 15.68 12.77
C PRO A 94 18.69 14.44 12.02
N SER A 95 19.01 14.38 10.74
CA SER A 95 18.73 13.32 9.78
C SER A 95 19.35 11.97 10.15
N SER A 96 18.51 10.98 10.45
CA SER A 96 18.79 9.54 10.33
C SER A 96 17.56 8.82 9.78
N PRO A 97 17.69 7.89 8.82
CA PRO A 97 16.56 7.34 8.07
C PRO A 97 15.89 6.21 8.87
N LEU A 98 14.72 6.49 9.44
CA LEU A 98 13.87 5.45 10.03
C LEU A 98 12.89 4.92 8.96
N THR A 99 13.27 3.76 8.46
CA THR A 99 12.46 2.77 7.73
C THR A 99 11.20 2.41 8.51
N HIS A 100 10.05 2.44 7.85
CA HIS A 100 8.80 1.87 8.35
C HIS A 100 8.85 0.34 8.27
N PRO A 101 8.57 -0.42 9.34
CA PRO A 101 8.38 -1.86 9.24
C PRO A 101 6.89 -2.14 8.99
N TYR A 102 6.53 -2.43 7.74
CA TYR A 102 5.32 -3.20 7.42
C TYR A 102 5.76 -4.55 6.85
N PRO A 103 5.86 -5.61 7.66
CA PRO A 103 6.22 -6.93 7.18
C PRO A 103 4.95 -7.63 6.68
N TRP A 104 4.56 -7.38 5.44
CA TRP A 104 3.79 -8.34 4.62
C TRP A 104 3.76 -8.00 3.12
N ALA A 105 4.71 -7.21 2.62
CA ALA A 105 4.95 -7.03 1.19
C ALA A 105 6.27 -7.70 0.75
N SER A 106 6.57 -8.88 1.29
CA SER A 106 7.72 -9.70 0.87
C SER A 106 7.60 -11.11 1.44
N SER A 107 6.65 -11.88 0.91
CA SER A 107 6.77 -13.34 0.84
C SER A 107 5.74 -13.90 -0.14
N ASN A 108 6.25 -14.57 -1.16
CA ASN A 108 5.57 -15.45 -2.11
C ASN A 108 4.70 -14.77 -3.19
N TYR A 109 5.37 -14.18 -4.18
CA TYR A 109 4.87 -14.17 -5.56
C TYR A 109 5.42 -15.40 -6.30
N CYS A 110 4.89 -16.58 -5.99
CA CYS A 110 4.99 -17.74 -6.88
C CYS A 110 3.65 -17.90 -7.58
N LEU A 111 3.64 -17.62 -8.88
CA LEU A 111 2.57 -18.03 -9.79
C LEU A 111 2.49 -19.55 -9.77
N LEU A 112 1.31 -20.07 -9.42
CA LEU A 112 0.93 -21.47 -9.57
C LEU A 112 1.07 -21.88 -11.04
N LYS A 113 2.13 -22.62 -11.38
CA LYS A 113 2.16 -23.47 -12.57
C LYS A 113 1.60 -24.85 -12.16
N ASN A 114 0.43 -25.19 -12.72
CA ASN A 114 -0.09 -26.55 -12.76
C ASN A 114 0.67 -27.36 -13.83
N GLU A 115 0.67 -28.70 -13.68
CA GLU A 115 1.09 -29.80 -14.61
C GLU A 115 2.30 -30.65 -14.09
N PRO A 116 2.38 -31.96 -14.39
CA PRO A 116 2.29 -33.01 -13.36
C PRO A 116 3.59 -33.76 -13.03
N ARG A 117 3.55 -34.45 -11.88
CA ARG A 117 4.60 -35.31 -11.30
C ARG A 117 5.02 -36.45 -12.25
N ARG A 118 6.33 -36.63 -12.43
CA ARG A 118 6.94 -37.94 -12.66
C ARG A 118 8.03 -38.21 -11.62
N ILE A 119 7.87 -39.35 -10.97
CA ILE A 119 8.71 -39.94 -9.92
C ILE A 119 9.86 -40.68 -10.61
N PHE A 120 11.11 -40.50 -10.14
CA PHE A 120 12.09 -41.60 -10.06
C PHE A 120 13.04 -41.37 -8.88
N HIS A 121 13.13 -42.38 -8.01
CA HIS A 121 14.13 -42.58 -6.96
C HIS A 121 15.54 -42.68 -7.59
N VAL A 122 16.66 -42.44 -6.88
CA VAL A 122 17.31 -43.40 -5.96
C VAL A 122 18.52 -42.76 -5.23
N HIS A 123 18.51 -42.91 -3.89
CA HIS A 123 19.58 -43.14 -2.88
C HIS A 123 20.85 -42.26 -2.80
N SER A 124 21.06 -41.52 -1.70
CA SER A 124 21.60 -41.93 -0.37
C SER A 124 23.12 -42.15 -0.40
N ARG A 125 23.97 -41.37 0.28
CA ARG A 125 24.41 -41.44 1.71
C ARG A 125 25.74 -40.64 1.73
N ALA A 126 26.29 -40.04 2.79
CA ALA A 126 25.97 -39.88 4.20
C ALA A 126 27.06 -39.00 4.85
N LEU A 127 26.69 -38.27 5.93
CA LEU A 127 27.46 -37.92 7.15
C LEU A 127 28.70 -37.01 7.02
N GLY A 128 29.03 -36.09 7.92
CA GLY A 128 28.52 -35.60 9.22
C GLY A 128 29.39 -34.38 9.63
N SER A 129 28.85 -33.35 10.31
CA SER A 129 29.05 -33.02 11.75
C SER A 129 30.53 -32.77 12.13
N ALA A 130 30.97 -31.74 12.88
CA ALA A 130 30.39 -30.75 13.79
C ALA A 130 31.44 -29.60 14.00
N GLU A 131 31.02 -28.38 14.42
CA GLU A 131 31.37 -27.67 15.70
C GLU A 131 32.89 -27.56 16.00
N GLU A 132 33.54 -26.40 16.16
CA GLU A 132 33.52 -25.32 17.18
C GLU A 132 34.73 -24.40 16.78
N GLY A 133 34.88 -23.09 17.03
CA GLY A 133 34.82 -22.35 18.29
C GLY A 133 36.20 -21.72 18.63
N LEU A 134 36.31 -20.38 18.55
CA LEU A 134 37.17 -19.45 19.32
C LEU A 134 38.72 -19.56 19.30
N SER A 135 39.40 -18.45 18.93
CA SER A 135 40.25 -17.66 19.86
C SER A 135 40.95 -16.48 19.16
N LYS A 136 41.15 -15.40 19.94
CA LYS A 136 41.84 -14.14 19.62
C LYS A 136 43.35 -14.27 19.88
N SER A 137 44.16 -13.42 19.22
CA SER A 137 45.27 -12.70 19.87
C SER A 137 45.71 -11.49 19.06
N ASP A 138 45.90 -10.38 19.79
CA ASP A 138 46.40 -9.08 19.36
C ASP A 138 47.95 -9.02 19.31
N ASP A 139 48.44 -7.88 18.79
CA ASP A 139 49.75 -7.23 18.96
C ASP A 139 50.98 -7.74 18.18
N VAL A 140 51.55 -6.87 17.33
CA VAL A 140 52.77 -6.06 17.61
C VAL A 140 53.21 -5.30 16.33
N SER A 141 53.50 -4.01 16.52
CA SER A 141 54.13 -3.03 15.63
C SER A 141 55.56 -3.40 15.18
N ASP A 142 56.03 -2.94 14.01
CA ASP A 142 57.01 -1.83 13.88
C ASP A 142 57.47 -1.60 12.42
N ASP A 143 58.03 -0.41 12.24
CA ASP A 143 58.64 0.24 11.08
C ASP A 143 59.62 -0.58 10.22
N GLY A 144 59.85 -0.09 8.98
CA GLY A 144 61.13 -0.31 8.28
C GLY A 144 61.00 -0.59 6.79
N SER A 145 61.32 0.44 5.99
CA SER A 145 61.62 0.31 4.56
C SER A 145 63.06 -0.20 4.41
N ASP A 146 63.31 -1.20 3.55
CA ASP A 146 64.56 -1.23 2.76
C ASP A 146 64.45 -2.15 1.54
N ASP A 147 65.09 -1.69 0.47
CA ASP A 147 65.28 -2.34 -0.83
C ASP A 147 66.17 -3.60 -0.72
N GLY A 148 65.99 -4.55 -1.64
CA GLY A 148 67.03 -5.57 -1.90
C GLY A 148 66.56 -6.91 -2.45
N SER A 149 66.45 -6.97 -3.79
CA SER A 149 66.91 -8.06 -4.67
C SER A 149 66.45 -9.52 -4.44
N GLU A 150 65.82 -10.05 -5.50
CA GLU A 150 66.04 -11.36 -6.12
C GLU A 150 66.03 -12.62 -5.24
N SER A 151 65.04 -13.48 -5.48
CA SER A 151 65.20 -14.70 -6.29
C SER A 151 64.17 -15.77 -5.87
N GLY A 152 63.42 -16.24 -6.86
CA GLY A 152 62.39 -17.26 -6.66
C GLY A 152 61.59 -17.51 -7.93
N GLU A 153 62.30 -17.67 -9.07
CA GLU A 153 61.73 -18.21 -10.29
C GLU A 153 61.13 -19.60 -10.00
N ILE A 154 59.84 -19.75 -10.29
CA ILE A 154 59.23 -21.04 -10.58
C ILE A 154 58.76 -20.97 -12.03
N CYS A 155 59.54 -21.59 -12.91
CA CYS A 155 59.29 -21.75 -14.34
C CYS A 155 57.96 -22.47 -14.60
N VAL A 156 57.03 -21.79 -15.26
CA VAL A 156 55.91 -22.40 -15.99
C VAL A 156 56.27 -22.34 -17.48
N SER A 157 56.07 -23.43 -18.21
CA SER A 157 56.42 -23.58 -19.64
C SER A 157 55.88 -22.44 -20.52
N SER A 158 56.79 -21.64 -21.06
CA SER A 158 56.54 -20.38 -21.78
C SER A 158 55.86 -20.51 -23.15
N SER A 159 55.93 -21.66 -23.83
CA SER A 159 55.50 -21.75 -25.23
C SER A 159 53.99 -21.67 -25.48
N SER A 160 53.14 -22.12 -24.55
CA SER A 160 51.67 -22.10 -24.72
C SER A 160 51.06 -20.73 -24.41
N SER A 161 51.69 -19.96 -23.52
CA SER A 161 51.28 -18.59 -23.16
C SER A 161 51.52 -17.65 -24.34
N ASP A 162 52.71 -17.73 -24.93
CA ASP A 162 53.14 -16.83 -26.01
C ASP A 162 52.31 -17.04 -27.29
N CYS A 163 51.94 -18.29 -27.60
CA CYS A 163 51.06 -18.61 -28.74
C CYS A 163 49.65 -18.04 -28.56
N ASN A 164 49.10 -18.04 -27.34
CA ASN A 164 47.77 -17.48 -27.07
C ASN A 164 47.78 -15.94 -27.12
N VAL A 165 48.85 -15.30 -26.66
CA VAL A 165 49.03 -13.84 -26.79
C VAL A 165 49.16 -13.45 -28.26
N ALA A 166 49.96 -14.18 -29.03
CA ALA A 166 50.10 -13.95 -30.48
C ALA A 166 48.78 -14.19 -31.24
N ALA A 167 48.02 -15.22 -30.88
CA ALA A 167 46.70 -15.47 -31.45
C ALA A 167 45.68 -14.38 -31.08
N GLN A 168 45.71 -13.89 -29.84
CA GLN A 168 44.86 -12.79 -29.38
C GLN A 168 45.12 -11.49 -30.16
N GLU A 169 46.39 -11.14 -30.37
CA GLU A 169 46.78 -9.95 -31.14
C GLU A 169 46.42 -10.08 -32.61
N ALA A 170 46.61 -11.26 -33.19
CA ALA A 170 46.23 -11.57 -34.57
C ALA A 170 44.71 -11.48 -34.81
N VAL A 171 43.91 -12.04 -33.88
CA VAL A 171 42.43 -11.94 -33.95
C VAL A 171 41.99 -10.49 -33.82
N SER A 172 42.59 -9.71 -32.93
CA SER A 172 42.30 -8.27 -32.79
C SER A 172 42.60 -7.50 -34.09
N CYS A 173 43.78 -7.73 -34.69
CA CYS A 173 44.17 -7.12 -35.96
C CYS A 173 43.26 -7.55 -37.12
N TYR A 174 42.87 -8.83 -37.18
CA TYR A 174 41.94 -9.36 -38.18
C TYR A 174 40.57 -8.67 -38.10
N LEU A 175 39.97 -8.62 -36.90
CA LEU A 175 38.69 -7.97 -36.67
C LEU A 175 38.73 -6.47 -37.02
N GLN A 176 39.84 -5.79 -36.74
CA GLN A 176 39.99 -4.37 -37.07
C GLN A 176 40.15 -4.13 -38.57
N LYS A 177 41.07 -4.87 -39.24
CA LYS A 177 41.47 -4.61 -40.63
C LYS A 177 40.47 -5.16 -41.65
N GLN A 178 39.98 -6.38 -41.44
CA GLN A 178 39.14 -7.09 -42.42
C GLN A 178 37.64 -6.85 -42.19
N LYS A 179 37.25 -6.55 -40.94
CA LYS A 179 35.83 -6.40 -40.55
C LYS A 179 35.46 -5.00 -40.10
N GLY A 180 36.44 -4.09 -40.04
CA GLY A 180 36.22 -2.68 -39.74
C GLY A 180 35.73 -2.42 -38.31
N LEU A 181 35.93 -3.35 -37.37
CA LEU A 181 35.55 -3.15 -35.97
C LEU A 181 36.41 -2.03 -35.35
N ALA A 182 35.83 -1.28 -34.41
CA ALA A 182 36.60 -0.32 -33.63
C ALA A 182 37.66 -1.05 -32.81
N ALA A 183 38.85 -0.44 -32.68
CA ALA A 183 39.99 -1.04 -31.98
C ALA A 183 39.65 -1.50 -30.55
N ARG A 184 38.78 -0.76 -29.87
CA ARG A 184 38.30 -1.11 -28.52
C ARG A 184 37.53 -2.43 -28.51
N ASP A 185 36.65 -2.65 -29.48
CA ASP A 185 35.79 -3.84 -29.55
C ASP A 185 36.58 -5.06 -30.00
N ALA A 186 37.42 -4.90 -31.03
CA ALA A 186 38.30 -5.95 -31.51
C ALA A 186 39.23 -6.48 -30.39
N HIS A 187 39.79 -5.56 -29.60
CA HIS A 187 40.66 -5.89 -28.47
C HIS A 187 39.91 -6.51 -27.28
N PHE A 188 38.68 -6.08 -27.02
CA PHE A 188 37.84 -6.69 -26.00
C PHE A 188 37.48 -8.13 -26.39
N ILE A 189 37.00 -8.33 -27.62
CA ILE A 189 36.59 -9.65 -28.11
C ILE A 189 37.76 -10.63 -28.02
N SER A 190 38.93 -10.26 -28.56
CA SER A 190 40.07 -11.17 -28.59
C SER A 190 40.57 -11.57 -27.20
N ARG A 191 40.55 -10.64 -26.22
CA ARG A 191 40.96 -10.90 -24.83
C ARG A 191 40.03 -11.81 -24.04
N HIS A 192 38.77 -11.91 -24.48
CA HIS A 192 37.72 -12.59 -23.71
C HIS A 192 37.14 -13.83 -24.42
N CYS A 193 37.81 -14.35 -25.46
CA CYS A 193 37.41 -15.58 -26.18
C CYS A 193 38.47 -16.72 -26.11
N PRO A 194 38.85 -17.20 -24.90
CA PRO A 194 39.93 -18.18 -24.75
C PRO A 194 39.69 -19.52 -25.47
N VAL A 195 38.44 -20.03 -25.49
CA VAL A 195 38.09 -21.29 -26.15
C VAL A 195 38.20 -21.16 -27.66
N PHE A 196 37.75 -20.04 -28.22
CA PHE A 196 37.95 -19.74 -29.64
C PHE A 196 39.44 -19.62 -30.02
N LEU A 197 40.26 -18.96 -29.18
CA LEU A 197 41.70 -18.87 -29.40
C LEU A 197 42.36 -20.26 -29.37
N GLU A 198 42.00 -21.09 -28.40
CA GLU A 198 42.49 -22.48 -28.33
C GLU A 198 42.09 -23.30 -29.56
N LYS A 199 40.85 -23.12 -30.06
CA LYS A 199 40.36 -23.78 -31.29
C LYS A 199 41.21 -23.39 -32.51
N ILE A 200 41.60 -22.11 -32.63
CA ILE A 200 42.48 -21.63 -33.71
C ILE A 200 43.88 -22.25 -33.56
N VAL A 201 44.48 -22.17 -32.36
CA VAL A 201 45.83 -22.71 -32.10
C VAL A 201 45.88 -24.22 -32.33
N GLN A 202 44.84 -24.96 -31.93
CA GLN A 202 44.73 -26.39 -32.19
C GLN A 202 44.59 -26.72 -33.68
N ALA A 203 43.84 -25.92 -34.45
CA ALA A 203 43.68 -26.08 -35.89
C ALA A 203 44.99 -25.85 -36.68
N MET A 204 45.93 -25.08 -36.14
CA MET A 204 47.25 -24.83 -36.74
C MET A 204 48.31 -25.91 -36.39
N GLY A 205 48.00 -26.82 -35.45
CA GLY A 205 48.83 -27.97 -35.10
C GLY A 205 49.82 -27.71 -33.96
N ARG A 206 49.99 -28.68 -33.06
CA ARG A 206 50.94 -28.63 -31.93
C ARG A 206 52.37 -28.76 -32.44
N GLY A 207 53.07 -27.64 -32.65
CA GLY A 207 54.51 -27.63 -32.98
C GLY A 207 54.99 -26.51 -33.90
N ALA A 208 54.10 -25.65 -34.41
CA ALA A 208 54.51 -24.44 -35.12
C ALA A 208 54.86 -23.34 -34.11
N ASP A 209 55.89 -22.54 -34.40
CA ASP A 209 56.12 -21.25 -33.74
C ASP A 209 55.00 -20.31 -34.20
N VAL A 210 53.90 -20.26 -33.44
CA VAL A 210 52.67 -19.56 -33.81
C VAL A 210 52.86 -18.06 -33.55
N GLY A 211 53.62 -17.40 -34.41
CA GLY A 211 53.75 -15.95 -34.42
C GLY A 211 52.48 -15.26 -34.95
N GLN A 212 52.22 -14.02 -34.51
CA GLN A 212 51.04 -13.22 -34.87
C GLN A 212 50.77 -13.23 -36.39
N MET A 213 51.81 -13.05 -37.22
CA MET A 213 51.68 -13.03 -38.68
C MET A 213 51.17 -14.33 -39.29
N VAL A 214 51.50 -15.48 -38.69
CA VAL A 214 51.07 -16.81 -39.18
C VAL A 214 49.57 -17.00 -38.91
N VAL A 215 49.11 -16.56 -37.73
CA VAL A 215 47.69 -16.61 -37.36
C VAL A 215 46.87 -15.65 -38.22
N GLU A 216 47.36 -14.44 -38.46
CA GLU A 216 46.69 -13.47 -39.35
C GLU A 216 46.50 -14.06 -40.76
N GLN A 217 47.56 -14.63 -41.35
CA GLN A 217 47.48 -15.26 -42.68
C GLN A 217 46.50 -16.46 -42.70
N TRP A 218 46.44 -17.23 -41.62
CA TRP A 218 45.51 -18.35 -41.51
C TRP A 218 44.04 -17.87 -41.41
N LEU A 219 43.78 -16.81 -40.65
CA LEU A 219 42.45 -16.20 -40.52
C LEU A 219 41.98 -15.61 -41.86
N GLU A 220 42.89 -14.95 -42.59
CA GLU A 220 42.61 -14.41 -43.93
C GLU A 220 42.27 -15.51 -44.95
N LYS A 221 42.91 -16.67 -44.84
CA LYS A 221 42.74 -17.77 -45.78
C LYS A 221 41.48 -18.61 -45.53
N ASN A 222 41.13 -18.83 -44.27
CA ASN A 222 40.05 -19.76 -43.91
C ASN A 222 38.70 -19.06 -43.65
N GLY A 223 38.72 -17.79 -43.22
CA GLY A 223 37.53 -17.09 -42.74
C GLY A 223 37.01 -17.70 -41.43
N VAL A 224 36.56 -16.86 -40.51
CA VAL A 224 36.01 -17.30 -39.22
C VAL A 224 34.62 -16.73 -39.00
N ASN A 225 33.78 -17.48 -38.28
CA ASN A 225 32.49 -16.98 -37.83
C ASN A 225 32.72 -15.97 -36.69
N GLU A 226 32.54 -14.69 -36.97
CA GLU A 226 32.76 -13.59 -36.01
C GLU A 226 31.81 -13.62 -34.81
N LEU A 227 30.66 -14.30 -34.95
CA LEU A 227 29.68 -14.44 -33.87
C LEU A 227 30.20 -15.35 -32.76
N GLU A 228 31.03 -16.36 -33.09
CA GLU A 228 31.61 -17.28 -32.12
C GLU A 228 32.49 -16.57 -31.08
N PRO A 229 33.57 -15.84 -31.46
CA PRO A 229 34.38 -15.10 -30.50
C PRO A 229 33.61 -13.95 -29.85
N PHE A 230 32.67 -13.32 -30.57
CA PHE A 230 31.85 -12.25 -30.00
C PHE A 230 30.98 -12.75 -28.84
N PHE A 231 30.18 -13.80 -29.04
CA PHE A 231 29.30 -14.30 -28.00
C PHE A 231 30.09 -14.88 -26.82
N GLU A 232 31.23 -15.55 -27.09
CA GLU A 232 32.14 -16.00 -26.03
C GLU A 232 32.65 -14.81 -25.20
N SER A 233 33.04 -13.71 -25.84
CA SER A 233 33.58 -12.52 -25.17
C SER A 233 32.60 -11.83 -24.20
N ILE A 234 31.29 -11.99 -24.44
CA ILE A 234 30.24 -11.46 -23.56
C ILE A 234 29.74 -12.47 -22.53
N GLY A 235 30.32 -13.68 -22.49
CA GLY A 235 30.06 -14.70 -21.47
C GLY A 235 29.25 -15.93 -21.91
N MET A 236 29.02 -16.12 -23.21
CA MET A 236 28.31 -17.30 -23.72
C MET A 236 29.19 -18.55 -23.67
N SER A 237 28.63 -19.68 -23.23
CA SER A 237 29.27 -20.99 -23.37
C SER A 237 29.25 -21.49 -24.84
N PRO A 238 30.35 -22.04 -25.38
CA PRO A 238 30.44 -22.50 -26.78
C PRO A 238 29.33 -23.49 -27.20
N ASP A 239 28.86 -24.34 -26.29
CA ASP A 239 27.81 -25.35 -26.54
C ASP A 239 26.45 -24.76 -26.93
N LYS A 240 26.21 -23.46 -26.66
CA LYS A 240 24.94 -22.77 -26.93
C LYS A 240 24.92 -22.03 -28.28
N LEU A 241 26.03 -22.03 -29.02
CA LEU A 241 26.17 -21.24 -30.24
C LEU A 241 25.13 -21.62 -31.29
N ASP A 242 24.94 -22.92 -31.54
CA ASP A 242 23.99 -23.41 -32.57
C ASP A 242 22.53 -23.00 -32.26
N ASP A 243 22.14 -23.04 -30.98
CA ASP A 243 20.80 -22.62 -30.53
C ASP A 243 20.56 -21.13 -30.80
N VAL A 244 21.59 -20.30 -30.60
CA VAL A 244 21.54 -18.83 -30.74
C VAL A 244 21.55 -18.43 -32.20
N LEU A 245 22.39 -19.05 -33.02
CA LEU A 245 22.51 -18.72 -34.44
C LEU A 245 21.18 -18.85 -35.20
N SER A 246 20.30 -19.77 -34.77
CA SER A 246 18.95 -19.92 -35.34
C SER A 246 17.99 -18.76 -35.03
N LEU A 247 18.28 -17.99 -33.98
CA LEU A 247 17.44 -16.90 -33.47
C LEU A 247 17.93 -15.52 -33.90
N VAL A 248 19.22 -15.38 -34.23
CA VAL A 248 19.78 -14.10 -34.66
C VAL A 248 19.12 -13.68 -35.97
N GLN A 249 18.52 -12.49 -35.97
CA GLN A 249 17.90 -11.91 -37.16
C GLN A 249 18.93 -11.82 -38.29
N VAL A 250 18.55 -12.15 -39.53
CA VAL A 250 19.46 -12.10 -40.70
C VAL A 250 20.09 -10.70 -40.88
N SER A 251 19.39 -9.64 -40.50
CA SER A 251 19.86 -8.25 -40.51
C SER A 251 20.91 -7.92 -39.43
N LEU A 252 21.00 -8.72 -38.37
CA LEU A 252 22.04 -8.62 -37.35
C LEU A 252 23.30 -9.41 -37.73
N VAL A 253 23.16 -10.36 -38.66
CA VAL A 253 24.27 -11.09 -39.29
C VAL A 253 24.88 -10.20 -40.38
N GLY A 254 25.72 -9.25 -39.96
CA GLY A 254 26.45 -8.32 -40.81
C GLY A 254 27.51 -7.56 -40.00
N GLU A 255 28.42 -6.84 -40.67
CA GLU A 255 29.74 -6.41 -40.14
C GLU A 255 29.72 -5.66 -38.78
N GLN A 256 28.60 -5.07 -38.34
CA GLN A 256 28.51 -4.39 -37.03
C GLN A 256 27.11 -4.42 -36.37
N GLY A 257 26.16 -5.23 -36.85
CA GLY A 257 24.76 -5.17 -36.40
C GLY A 257 24.61 -5.47 -34.90
N LEU A 258 25.19 -6.59 -34.47
CA LEU A 258 25.13 -7.06 -33.08
C LEU A 258 25.91 -6.16 -32.13
N LEU A 259 27.04 -5.61 -32.58
CA LEU A 259 27.85 -4.65 -31.81
C LEU A 259 27.07 -3.38 -31.51
N LYS A 260 26.40 -2.81 -32.51
CA LYS A 260 25.54 -1.63 -32.33
C LYS A 260 24.37 -1.91 -31.39
N SER A 261 23.78 -3.10 -31.46
CA SER A 261 22.73 -3.51 -30.50
C SER A 261 23.28 -3.60 -29.08
N THR A 262 24.52 -4.10 -28.90
CA THR A 262 25.15 -4.13 -27.57
C THR A 262 25.52 -2.75 -27.06
N GLU A 263 25.94 -1.81 -27.91
CA GLU A 263 26.21 -0.42 -27.49
C GLU A 263 24.96 0.24 -26.88
N VAL A 264 23.77 -0.03 -27.44
CA VAL A 264 22.49 0.45 -26.87
C VAL A 264 22.30 -0.12 -25.45
N LEU A 265 22.54 -1.41 -25.25
CA LEU A 265 22.43 -2.06 -23.94
C LEU A 265 23.49 -1.54 -22.94
N GLU A 266 24.72 -1.29 -23.39
CA GLU A 266 25.78 -0.66 -22.60
C GLU A 266 25.39 0.75 -22.16
N SER A 267 24.72 1.52 -23.03
CA SER A 267 24.25 2.88 -22.72
C SER A 267 23.19 2.91 -21.59
N LEU A 268 22.52 1.78 -21.33
CA LEU A 268 21.60 1.59 -20.21
C LEU A 268 22.30 1.25 -18.90
N GLY A 269 23.61 0.98 -18.94
CA GLY A 269 24.44 0.64 -17.78
C GLY A 269 24.67 -0.87 -17.60
N ILE A 270 24.37 -1.70 -18.60
CA ILE A 270 24.68 -3.13 -18.59
C ILE A 270 26.18 -3.31 -18.90
N SER A 271 26.90 -4.08 -18.09
CA SER A 271 28.32 -4.35 -18.32
C SER A 271 28.51 -5.37 -19.46
N ARG A 272 29.64 -5.31 -20.19
CA ARG A 272 29.92 -6.28 -21.28
C ARG A 272 29.84 -7.73 -20.85
N HIS A 273 30.35 -8.04 -19.66
CA HIS A 273 30.30 -9.39 -19.09
C HIS A 273 28.89 -9.82 -18.65
N GLY A 274 27.98 -8.87 -18.43
CA GLY A 274 26.58 -9.13 -18.10
C GLY A 274 25.64 -9.13 -19.31
N LEU A 275 26.12 -8.80 -20.51
CA LEU A 275 25.28 -8.74 -21.72
C LEU A 275 24.70 -10.12 -22.06
N TRP A 276 25.49 -11.19 -21.93
CA TRP A 276 25.00 -12.54 -22.20
C TRP A 276 23.86 -12.94 -21.24
N ASP A 277 23.96 -12.62 -19.95
CA ASP A 277 22.90 -12.92 -18.97
C ASP A 277 21.56 -12.28 -19.37
N VAL A 278 21.59 -11.05 -19.89
CA VAL A 278 20.41 -10.34 -20.37
C VAL A 278 19.85 -10.99 -21.65
N LEU A 279 20.72 -11.30 -22.61
CA LEU A 279 20.33 -11.95 -23.88
C LEU A 279 19.80 -13.38 -23.66
N GLU A 280 20.36 -14.11 -22.69
CA GLU A 280 19.91 -15.46 -22.34
C GLU A 280 18.52 -15.44 -21.70
N ARG A 281 18.25 -14.44 -20.83
CA ARG A 281 16.92 -14.23 -20.22
C ARG A 281 15.89 -13.71 -21.22
N ASN A 282 16.31 -12.91 -22.20
CA ASN A 282 15.46 -12.35 -23.24
C ASN A 282 16.03 -12.57 -24.64
N LYS A 283 15.80 -13.77 -25.17
CA LYS A 283 16.25 -14.18 -26.51
C LYS A 283 15.61 -13.35 -27.64
N GLN A 284 14.49 -12.66 -27.40
CA GLN A 284 13.87 -11.79 -28.40
C GLN A 284 14.71 -10.54 -28.70
N LEU A 285 15.65 -10.16 -27.83
CA LEU A 285 16.59 -9.09 -28.15
C LEU A 285 17.48 -9.44 -29.35
N LEU A 286 17.75 -10.73 -29.58
CA LEU A 286 18.49 -11.21 -30.74
C LEU A 286 17.69 -11.12 -32.05
N THR A 287 16.41 -10.74 -31.99
CA THR A 287 15.57 -10.51 -33.17
C THR A 287 15.39 -9.02 -33.49
N LEU A 288 16.00 -8.11 -32.73
CA LEU A 288 15.83 -6.65 -32.86
C LEU A 288 17.11 -5.98 -33.33
N THR A 289 16.98 -5.04 -34.27
CA THR A 289 18.07 -4.16 -34.69
C THR A 289 18.39 -3.10 -33.64
N ALA A 290 19.60 -2.54 -33.68
CA ALA A 290 20.01 -1.45 -32.79
C ALA A 290 19.05 -0.25 -32.84
N ALA A 291 18.52 0.07 -34.02
CA ALA A 291 17.56 1.16 -34.20
C ALA A 291 16.21 0.86 -33.52
N GLU A 292 15.72 -0.38 -33.59
CA GLU A 292 14.49 -0.81 -32.92
C GLU A 292 14.68 -0.83 -31.39
N MET A 293 15.82 -1.30 -30.91
CA MET A 293 16.16 -1.24 -29.48
C MET A 293 16.23 0.21 -28.99
N GLN A 294 16.88 1.09 -29.74
CA GLN A 294 16.97 2.51 -29.38
C GLN A 294 15.58 3.16 -29.38
N ALA A 295 14.72 2.84 -30.34
CA ALA A 295 13.35 3.36 -30.37
C ALA A 295 12.53 2.91 -29.14
N ILE A 296 12.73 1.67 -28.66
CA ILE A 296 12.12 1.20 -27.40
C ILE A 296 12.65 2.01 -26.21
N VAL A 297 13.96 2.22 -26.13
CA VAL A 297 14.59 3.02 -25.06
C VAL A 297 14.05 4.45 -25.06
N ASP A 298 14.06 5.12 -26.21
CA ASP A 298 13.59 6.51 -26.37
C ASP A 298 12.11 6.64 -25.99
N PHE A 299 11.29 5.65 -26.37
CA PHE A 299 9.89 5.62 -25.99
C PHE A 299 9.70 5.50 -24.47
N LEU A 300 10.42 4.58 -23.82
CA LEU A 300 10.35 4.40 -22.36
C LEU A 300 10.88 5.62 -21.61
N GLU A 301 11.93 6.28 -22.13
CA GLU A 301 12.45 7.54 -21.58
C GLU A 301 11.39 8.64 -21.72
N GLY A 302 10.71 8.70 -22.88
CA GLY A 302 9.60 9.61 -23.14
C GLY A 302 8.39 9.39 -22.22
N LEU A 303 8.17 8.18 -21.72
CA LEU A 303 7.18 7.87 -20.68
C LEU A 303 7.62 8.27 -19.26
N GLY A 304 8.91 8.57 -19.06
CA GLY A 304 9.49 8.91 -17.77
C GLY A 304 10.01 7.70 -16.96
N VAL A 305 10.23 6.56 -17.62
CA VAL A 305 10.89 5.41 -17.00
C VAL A 305 12.39 5.74 -16.86
N LYS A 306 12.99 5.44 -15.71
CA LYS A 306 14.42 5.69 -15.47
C LYS A 306 15.25 4.55 -16.03
N ARG A 307 16.45 4.82 -16.56
CA ARG A 307 17.37 3.80 -17.12
C ARG A 307 17.60 2.60 -16.20
N LYS A 308 17.79 2.84 -14.89
CA LYS A 308 17.94 1.76 -13.89
C LYS A 308 16.74 0.80 -13.84
N ASP A 309 15.53 1.31 -14.09
CA ASP A 309 14.30 0.53 -14.04
C ASP A 309 14.09 -0.18 -15.41
N MET A 310 14.60 0.40 -16.50
CA MET A 310 14.55 -0.19 -17.85
C MET A 310 15.34 -1.48 -17.99
N VAL A 311 16.49 -1.58 -17.33
CA VAL A 311 17.32 -2.81 -17.38
C VAL A 311 16.50 -4.02 -16.92
N GLY A 312 15.82 -3.91 -15.77
CA GLY A 312 14.95 -4.98 -15.27
C GLY A 312 13.72 -5.24 -16.14
N LEU A 313 13.22 -4.23 -16.85
CA LEU A 313 12.12 -4.36 -17.80
C LEU A 313 12.54 -5.12 -19.07
N ILE A 314 13.73 -4.84 -19.59
CA ILE A 314 14.31 -5.45 -20.79
C ILE A 314 14.74 -6.90 -20.51
N GLU A 315 15.37 -7.17 -19.36
CA GLU A 315 15.80 -8.51 -18.94
C GLU A 315 14.66 -9.52 -18.90
N ASN A 316 13.48 -9.10 -18.45
CA ASN A 316 12.37 -10.01 -18.20
C ASN A 316 11.41 -10.17 -19.40
N SER A 317 11.88 -9.87 -20.62
CA SER A 317 11.17 -10.14 -21.88
C SER A 317 9.81 -9.44 -22.08
N PHE A 318 9.64 -8.22 -21.54
CA PHE A 318 8.35 -7.51 -21.60
C PHE A 318 8.19 -6.54 -22.78
N PHE A 319 9.19 -6.35 -23.62
CA PHE A 319 9.17 -5.31 -24.66
C PHE A 319 9.53 -5.86 -26.03
N VAL A 320 8.51 -6.06 -26.84
CA VAL A 320 8.57 -6.13 -28.31
C VAL A 320 7.93 -4.85 -28.87
N THR A 321 8.23 -4.47 -30.10
CA THR A 321 7.63 -3.29 -30.77
C THR A 321 6.09 -3.25 -30.67
N GLU A 322 5.43 -4.41 -30.70
CA GLU A 322 3.98 -4.56 -30.53
C GLU A 322 3.49 -4.08 -29.14
N ASN A 323 4.30 -4.23 -28.09
CA ASN A 323 3.96 -3.83 -26.72
C ASN A 323 3.98 -2.30 -26.54
N LEU A 324 4.73 -1.58 -27.38
CA LEU A 324 4.75 -0.11 -27.39
C LEU A 324 3.39 0.44 -27.80
N ALA A 325 2.69 -0.23 -28.73
CA ALA A 325 1.36 0.16 -29.12
C ALA A 325 0.41 0.14 -27.91
N THR A 326 0.41 -0.93 -27.10
CA THR A 326 -0.42 -1.00 -25.88
C THR A 326 -0.21 0.19 -24.96
N LEU A 327 1.04 0.61 -24.75
CA LEU A 327 1.37 1.75 -23.90
C LEU A 327 0.95 3.10 -24.50
N GLN A 328 1.12 3.27 -25.82
CA GLN A 328 0.60 4.44 -26.54
C GLN A 328 -0.93 4.54 -26.42
N HIS A 329 -1.64 3.42 -26.45
CA HIS A 329 -3.08 3.43 -26.28
C HIS A 329 -3.51 3.79 -24.85
N LEU A 330 -2.77 3.37 -23.82
CA LEU A 330 -3.04 3.83 -22.44
C LEU A 330 -2.91 5.35 -22.33
N GLU A 331 -1.93 5.94 -23.01
CA GLU A 331 -1.79 7.40 -23.10
C GLU A 331 -2.99 8.04 -23.82
N GLN A 332 -3.44 7.48 -24.95
CA GLN A 332 -4.61 7.98 -25.70
C GLN A 332 -5.92 7.89 -24.90
N ILE A 333 -6.05 6.91 -23.99
CA ILE A 333 -7.21 6.77 -23.09
C ILE A 333 -7.17 7.82 -21.96
N GLY A 334 -6.09 8.59 -21.84
CA GLY A 334 -5.95 9.70 -20.89
C GLY A 334 -5.15 9.36 -19.64
N ILE A 335 -4.49 8.20 -19.58
CA ILE A 335 -3.60 7.86 -18.46
C ILE A 335 -2.29 8.62 -18.64
N GLN A 336 -1.87 9.37 -17.62
CA GLN A 336 -0.67 10.17 -17.71
C GLN A 336 0.59 9.29 -17.83
N LYS A 337 1.56 9.74 -18.64
CA LYS A 337 2.84 9.03 -18.87
C LYS A 337 3.54 8.57 -17.60
N HIS A 338 3.61 9.47 -16.61
CA HIS A 338 4.24 9.17 -15.32
C HIS A 338 3.51 8.05 -14.55
N VAL A 339 2.20 7.88 -14.74
CA VAL A 339 1.42 6.77 -14.16
C VAL A 339 1.75 5.47 -14.87
N ILE A 340 1.82 5.49 -16.20
CA ILE A 340 2.23 4.32 -17.01
C ILE A 340 3.62 3.85 -16.58
N ALA A 341 4.57 4.76 -16.39
CA ALA A 341 5.90 4.43 -15.91
C ALA A 341 5.89 3.74 -14.52
N GLU A 342 5.07 4.21 -13.58
CA GLU A 342 4.93 3.56 -12.26
C GLU A 342 4.21 2.20 -12.33
N ILE A 343 3.22 2.07 -13.23
CA ILE A 343 2.56 0.79 -13.52
C ILE A 343 3.58 -0.23 -14.04
N LEU A 344 4.42 0.16 -14.99
CA LEU A 344 5.43 -0.74 -15.56
C LEU A 344 6.43 -1.23 -14.50
N LYS A 345 6.82 -0.39 -13.54
CA LYS A 345 7.69 -0.80 -12.43
C LYS A 345 7.04 -1.86 -11.53
N THR A 346 5.73 -1.76 -11.32
CA THR A 346 5.00 -2.61 -10.38
C THR A 346 4.46 -3.88 -11.05
N ASP A 347 4.09 -3.81 -12.33
CA ASP A 347 3.64 -4.92 -13.14
C ASP A 347 4.05 -4.74 -14.62
N PRO A 348 5.26 -5.20 -14.99
CA PRO A 348 5.75 -5.13 -16.36
C PRO A 348 4.88 -5.91 -17.37
N HIS A 349 4.10 -6.89 -16.90
CA HIS A 349 3.30 -7.74 -17.78
C HIS A 349 2.19 -6.96 -18.47
N VAL A 350 1.87 -5.76 -17.99
CA VAL A 350 0.91 -4.85 -18.61
C VAL A 350 1.30 -4.51 -20.06
N ALA A 351 2.59 -4.45 -20.36
CA ALA A 351 3.09 -4.18 -21.71
C ALA A 351 2.85 -5.37 -22.66
N ALA A 352 2.98 -6.61 -22.15
CA ALA A 352 2.90 -7.84 -22.93
C ALA A 352 1.46 -8.38 -23.08
N ILE A 353 0.45 -7.59 -22.71
CA ILE A 353 -0.93 -8.02 -22.83
C ILE A 353 -1.36 -7.95 -24.30
N ASP A 354 -1.50 -9.12 -24.94
CA ASP A 354 -2.24 -9.27 -26.18
C ASP A 354 -3.76 -9.20 -25.91
N MET A 355 -4.24 -8.01 -25.57
CA MET A 355 -5.67 -7.72 -25.40
C MET A 355 -6.05 -6.58 -26.32
N PRO A 356 -7.17 -6.69 -27.06
CA PRO A 356 -7.67 -5.59 -27.86
C PRO A 356 -7.86 -4.33 -27.03
N VAL A 357 -7.43 -3.21 -27.58
CA VAL A 357 -7.46 -1.88 -26.95
C VAL A 357 -8.85 -1.52 -26.39
N GLY A 358 -9.93 -1.95 -27.08
CA GLY A 358 -11.31 -1.77 -26.63
C GLY A 358 -11.55 -2.26 -25.20
N ASN A 359 -10.89 -3.33 -24.79
CA ASN A 359 -11.10 -3.94 -23.48
C ASN A 359 -10.46 -3.09 -22.36
N PHE A 360 -9.40 -2.32 -22.61
CA PHE A 360 -8.83 -1.40 -21.60
C PHE A 360 -9.79 -0.22 -21.37
N ARG A 361 -10.26 0.39 -22.46
CA ARG A 361 -11.19 1.51 -22.41
C ARG A 361 -12.49 1.13 -21.70
N GLU A 362 -13.08 -0.01 -22.03
CA GLU A 362 -14.30 -0.49 -21.36
C GLU A 362 -14.14 -0.65 -19.84
N ARG A 363 -12.95 -1.04 -19.36
CA ARG A 363 -12.67 -1.13 -17.92
C ARG A 363 -12.54 0.25 -17.29
N MET A 364 -11.86 1.18 -17.94
CA MET A 364 -11.72 2.54 -17.44
C MET A 364 -13.08 3.24 -17.39
N ASP A 365 -13.86 3.15 -18.47
CA ASP A 365 -15.22 3.68 -18.56
C ASP A 365 -16.12 3.06 -17.49
N PHE A 366 -15.96 1.77 -17.20
CA PHE A 366 -16.67 1.11 -16.11
C PHE A 366 -16.28 1.64 -14.73
N LEU A 367 -14.98 1.84 -14.45
CA LEU A 367 -14.50 2.42 -13.19
C LEU A 367 -14.97 3.87 -13.01
N LEU A 368 -14.91 4.68 -14.07
CA LEU A 368 -15.45 6.04 -14.09
C LEU A 368 -16.96 6.03 -13.85
N ALA A 369 -17.68 5.13 -14.52
CA ALA A 369 -19.10 4.93 -14.27
C ALA A 369 -19.35 4.56 -12.80
N CYS A 370 -18.51 3.75 -12.16
CA CYS A 370 -18.62 3.43 -10.73
C CYS A 370 -18.47 4.65 -9.80
N GLY A 371 -18.16 5.83 -10.32
CA GLY A 371 -18.11 7.09 -9.58
C GLY A 371 -16.70 7.50 -9.17
N LEU A 372 -15.67 6.90 -9.75
CA LEU A 372 -14.29 7.34 -9.58
C LEU A 372 -14.01 8.52 -10.51
N SER A 373 -13.22 9.46 -10.05
CA SER A 373 -12.57 10.45 -10.92
C SER A 373 -11.40 9.83 -11.69
N GLU A 374 -10.95 10.46 -12.78
CA GLU A 374 -9.79 10.01 -13.57
C GLU A 374 -8.54 9.85 -12.69
N SER A 375 -8.28 10.80 -11.79
CA SER A 375 -7.16 10.74 -10.85
C SER A 375 -7.27 9.56 -9.87
N GLU A 376 -8.48 9.22 -9.42
CA GLU A 376 -8.70 8.06 -8.55
C GLU A 376 -8.51 6.74 -9.31
N VAL A 377 -8.90 6.68 -10.58
CA VAL A 377 -8.63 5.52 -11.44
C VAL A 377 -7.12 5.32 -11.60
N GLU A 378 -6.38 6.38 -11.93
CA GLU A 378 -4.92 6.33 -12.02
C GLU A 378 -4.29 5.88 -10.69
N GLN A 379 -4.75 6.41 -9.56
CA GLN A 379 -4.28 5.99 -8.25
C GLN A 379 -4.58 4.51 -7.97
N SER A 380 -5.75 4.01 -8.36
CA SER A 380 -6.09 2.60 -8.25
C SER A 380 -5.19 1.72 -9.11
N LEU A 381 -4.87 2.16 -10.33
CA LEU A 381 -3.96 1.43 -11.23
C LEU A 381 -2.53 1.38 -10.69
N LYS A 382 -2.02 2.48 -10.10
CA LYS A 382 -0.70 2.48 -9.42
C LYS A 382 -0.64 1.47 -8.28
N LEU A 383 -1.73 1.34 -7.52
CA LEU A 383 -1.80 0.43 -6.36
C LEU A 383 -2.05 -1.03 -6.76
N PHE A 384 -2.71 -1.28 -7.88
CA PHE A 384 -3.05 -2.63 -8.35
C PHE A 384 -3.15 -2.68 -9.89
N PRO A 385 -2.01 -2.70 -10.61
CA PRO A 385 -1.97 -2.77 -12.08
C PRO A 385 -2.78 -3.91 -12.69
N GLN A 386 -2.88 -5.02 -11.97
CA GLN A 386 -3.61 -6.21 -12.42
C GLN A 386 -5.10 -5.95 -12.62
N LEU A 387 -5.65 -4.80 -12.20
CA LEU A 387 -6.98 -4.34 -12.63
C LEU A 387 -7.15 -4.38 -14.15
N LEU A 388 -6.09 -4.08 -14.90
CA LEU A 388 -6.08 -4.12 -16.37
C LEU A 388 -6.18 -5.57 -16.88
N HIS A 389 -5.70 -6.55 -16.11
CA HIS A 389 -5.72 -7.98 -16.47
C HIS A 389 -7.08 -8.63 -16.15
N LEU A 390 -7.84 -8.07 -15.22
CA LEU A 390 -9.10 -8.67 -14.78
C LEU A 390 -10.15 -8.59 -15.89
N ARG A 391 -10.91 -9.68 -16.08
CA ARG A 391 -12.10 -9.67 -16.96
C ARG A 391 -13.14 -8.70 -16.41
N LEU A 392 -13.75 -7.91 -17.30
CA LEU A 392 -14.74 -6.91 -16.92
C LEU A 392 -15.95 -7.54 -16.19
N GLU A 393 -16.36 -8.74 -16.58
CA GLU A 393 -17.43 -9.50 -15.93
C GLU A 393 -17.08 -9.82 -14.47
N ASN A 394 -15.81 -10.11 -14.19
CA ASN A 394 -15.36 -10.39 -12.83
C ASN A 394 -15.38 -9.13 -11.96
N LEU A 395 -15.04 -7.96 -12.52
CA LEU A 395 -15.18 -6.67 -11.84
C LEU A 395 -16.66 -6.38 -11.55
N LYS A 396 -17.52 -6.49 -12.56
CA LYS A 396 -18.98 -6.31 -12.45
C LYS A 396 -19.59 -7.20 -11.38
N ARG A 397 -19.28 -8.51 -11.38
CA ARG A 397 -19.77 -9.47 -10.36
C ARG A 397 -19.33 -9.09 -8.95
N LYS A 398 -18.11 -8.59 -8.77
CA LYS A 398 -17.61 -8.16 -7.45
C LYS A 398 -18.33 -6.91 -6.97
N ILE A 399 -18.55 -5.93 -7.84
CA ILE A 399 -19.32 -4.73 -7.51
C ILE A 399 -20.77 -5.09 -7.15
N GLN A 400 -21.42 -5.94 -7.95
CA GLN A 400 -22.78 -6.44 -7.65
C GLN A 400 -22.86 -7.15 -6.29
N PHE A 401 -21.83 -7.92 -5.90
CA PHE A 401 -21.77 -8.50 -4.57
C PHE A 401 -21.71 -7.43 -3.48
N PHE A 402 -20.89 -6.38 -3.65
CA PHE A 402 -20.84 -5.27 -2.70
C PHE A 402 -22.16 -4.49 -2.62
N ASP A 403 -22.84 -4.30 -3.75
CA ASP A 403 -24.19 -3.70 -3.79
C ASP A 403 -25.18 -4.56 -2.98
N SER A 404 -25.13 -5.89 -3.14
CA SER A 404 -26.04 -6.83 -2.46
C SER A 404 -25.91 -6.82 -0.92
N ILE A 405 -24.75 -6.43 -0.40
CA ILE A 405 -24.50 -6.30 1.05
C ILE A 405 -24.79 -4.89 1.60
N GLY A 406 -25.32 -3.99 0.75
CA GLY A 406 -25.74 -2.65 1.12
C GLY A 406 -24.65 -1.59 1.05
N LEU A 407 -23.59 -1.81 0.26
CA LEU A 407 -22.59 -0.79 -0.01
C LEU A 407 -23.07 0.12 -1.15
N GLU A 408 -23.26 1.41 -0.86
CA GLU A 408 -23.63 2.39 -1.88
C GLU A 408 -22.47 2.65 -2.86
N ARG A 409 -22.81 3.02 -4.09
CA ARG A 409 -21.86 3.30 -5.19
C ARG A 409 -20.77 4.30 -4.80
N GLU A 410 -21.12 5.39 -4.12
CA GLU A 410 -20.15 6.39 -3.65
C GLU A 410 -19.14 5.83 -2.64
N LYS A 411 -19.60 4.95 -1.74
CA LYS A 411 -18.73 4.29 -0.76
C LYS A 411 -17.84 3.26 -1.45
N MET A 412 -18.37 2.55 -2.44
CA MET A 412 -17.59 1.64 -3.27
C MET A 412 -16.49 2.37 -4.03
N ALA A 413 -16.78 3.51 -4.66
CA ALA A 413 -15.77 4.33 -5.35
C ALA A 413 -14.60 4.69 -4.41
N LYS A 414 -14.90 5.16 -3.19
CA LYS A 414 -13.89 5.45 -2.15
C LYS A 414 -13.07 4.23 -1.75
N ILE A 415 -13.66 3.04 -1.75
CA ILE A 415 -12.95 1.78 -1.46
C ILE A 415 -12.02 1.42 -2.61
N ILE A 416 -12.48 1.51 -3.87
CA ILE A 416 -11.66 1.18 -5.05
C ILE A 416 -10.46 2.14 -5.15
N ALA A 417 -10.69 3.44 -4.97
CA ALA A 417 -9.65 4.46 -4.99
C ALA A 417 -8.55 4.19 -3.94
N ARG A 418 -8.93 3.77 -2.73
CA ARG A 418 -7.99 3.56 -1.61
C ARG A 418 -7.41 2.14 -1.52
N TRP A 419 -8.16 1.12 -1.93
CA TRP A 419 -7.82 -0.29 -1.76
C TRP A 419 -8.34 -1.15 -2.92
N PRO A 420 -7.78 -0.99 -4.14
CA PRO A 420 -8.21 -1.76 -5.32
C PRO A 420 -7.92 -3.26 -5.19
N LEU A 421 -7.03 -3.66 -4.27
CA LEU A 421 -6.76 -5.07 -3.94
C LEU A 421 -7.99 -5.83 -3.40
N VAL A 422 -9.09 -5.14 -3.09
CA VAL A 422 -10.39 -5.77 -2.86
C VAL A 422 -10.79 -6.68 -4.02
N PHE A 423 -10.44 -6.30 -5.26
CA PHE A 423 -10.70 -7.10 -6.47
C PHE A 423 -9.76 -8.31 -6.62
N ARG A 424 -8.76 -8.49 -5.75
CA ARG A 424 -7.98 -9.73 -5.69
C ARG A 424 -8.71 -10.85 -4.96
N GLN A 425 -9.67 -10.50 -4.10
CA GLN A 425 -10.34 -11.48 -3.23
C GLN A 425 -11.45 -12.23 -3.99
N SER A 426 -11.60 -13.52 -3.72
CA SER A 426 -12.70 -14.32 -4.23
C SER A 426 -13.99 -14.00 -3.47
N VAL A 427 -15.08 -13.74 -4.21
CA VAL A 427 -16.40 -13.47 -3.61
C VAL A 427 -16.82 -14.65 -2.73
N GLU A 428 -16.89 -15.84 -3.32
CA GLU A 428 -17.43 -17.03 -2.65
C GLU A 428 -16.49 -17.59 -1.58
N LYS A 429 -15.18 -17.65 -1.84
CA LYS A 429 -14.23 -18.30 -0.93
C LYS A 429 -13.73 -17.41 0.20
N LYS A 430 -13.71 -16.08 0.01
CA LYS A 430 -13.06 -15.15 0.96
C LYS A 430 -13.98 -14.05 1.46
N LEU A 431 -14.71 -13.38 0.58
CA LEU A 431 -15.54 -12.24 0.99
C LEU A 431 -16.81 -12.70 1.69
N ARG A 432 -17.60 -13.60 1.07
CA ARG A 432 -18.88 -14.07 1.61
C ARG A 432 -18.76 -14.66 3.03
N PRO A 433 -17.81 -15.57 3.34
CA PRO A 433 -17.68 -16.11 4.70
C PRO A 433 -17.38 -15.04 5.76
N LYS A 434 -16.64 -13.98 5.40
CA LYS A 434 -16.37 -12.86 6.32
C LYS A 434 -17.61 -12.01 6.56
N ILE A 435 -18.39 -11.75 5.50
CA ILE A 435 -19.65 -11.03 5.62
C ILE A 435 -20.64 -11.83 6.49
N GLU A 436 -20.75 -13.13 6.28
CA GLU A 436 -21.61 -14.02 7.08
C GLU A 436 -21.20 -14.06 8.55
N MET A 437 -19.89 -14.09 8.84
CA MET A 437 -19.38 -13.99 10.21
C MET A 437 -19.73 -12.64 10.85
N LEU A 438 -19.56 -11.52 10.14
CA LEU A 438 -19.96 -10.21 10.68
C LEU A 438 -21.48 -10.13 10.92
N GLN A 439 -22.28 -10.76 10.06
CA GLN A 439 -23.72 -10.85 10.22
C GLN A 439 -24.11 -11.71 11.43
N SER A 440 -23.42 -12.83 11.67
CA SER A 440 -23.69 -13.71 12.83
C SER A 440 -23.37 -13.01 14.15
N LEU A 441 -22.42 -12.05 14.16
CA LEU A 441 -22.16 -11.17 15.31
C LEU A 441 -23.20 -10.05 15.49
N GLY A 442 -24.21 -9.97 14.63
CA GLY A 442 -25.25 -8.95 14.68
C GLY A 442 -24.88 -7.63 14.00
N VAL A 443 -23.85 -7.60 13.15
CA VAL A 443 -23.53 -6.42 12.33
C VAL A 443 -24.51 -6.35 11.16
N GLY A 444 -25.41 -5.35 11.18
CA GLY A 444 -26.33 -5.10 10.07
C GLY A 444 -25.62 -4.59 8.80
N ARG A 445 -26.33 -4.59 7.66
CA ARG A 445 -25.80 -4.17 6.34
C ARG A 445 -25.12 -2.80 6.36
N ALA A 446 -25.74 -1.79 6.97
CA ALA A 446 -25.15 -0.46 7.10
C ALA A 446 -23.85 -0.45 7.94
N GLY A 447 -23.77 -1.33 8.96
CA GLY A 447 -22.55 -1.51 9.75
C GLY A 447 -21.43 -2.13 8.94
N ILE A 448 -21.73 -3.16 8.13
CA ILE A 448 -20.78 -3.80 7.22
C ILE A 448 -20.25 -2.79 6.20
N ALA A 449 -21.14 -2.02 5.56
CA ALA A 449 -20.75 -0.96 4.64
C ALA A 449 -19.81 0.06 5.30
N LYS A 450 -20.10 0.45 6.55
CA LYS A 450 -19.25 1.37 7.33
C LYS A 450 -17.87 0.77 7.65
N ILE A 451 -17.81 -0.52 8.00
CA ILE A 451 -16.54 -1.24 8.24
C ILE A 451 -15.70 -1.25 6.97
N LEU A 452 -16.26 -1.70 5.85
CA LEU A 452 -15.54 -1.79 4.57
C LEU A 452 -15.08 -0.42 4.07
N THR A 453 -15.88 0.63 4.25
CA THR A 453 -15.51 1.99 3.83
C THR A 453 -14.33 2.53 4.65
N ARG A 454 -14.34 2.30 5.97
CA ARG A 454 -13.30 2.79 6.89
C ARG A 454 -12.05 1.92 6.91
N TYR A 455 -12.18 0.62 6.64
CA TYR A 455 -11.10 -0.37 6.70
C TYR A 455 -11.31 -1.50 5.67
N PRO A 456 -11.16 -1.22 4.36
CA PRO A 456 -11.33 -2.21 3.29
C PRO A 456 -10.28 -3.34 3.33
N GLU A 457 -9.15 -3.11 3.99
CA GLU A 457 -8.06 -4.08 4.13
C GLU A 457 -8.51 -5.33 4.92
N ILE A 458 -9.61 -5.25 5.70
CA ILE A 458 -10.27 -6.40 6.35
C ILE A 458 -10.61 -7.52 5.35
N THR A 459 -10.82 -7.17 4.08
CA THR A 459 -11.10 -8.13 3.01
C THR A 459 -9.91 -9.03 2.70
N ALA A 460 -8.69 -8.65 3.05
CA ALA A 460 -7.47 -9.44 2.86
C ALA A 460 -7.06 -10.26 4.10
N VAL A 461 -7.50 -9.88 5.30
CA VAL A 461 -7.13 -10.51 6.59
C VAL A 461 -7.64 -11.96 6.70
N SER A 462 -6.93 -12.87 7.37
CA SER A 462 -7.41 -14.25 7.58
C SER A 462 -8.70 -14.27 8.40
N LEU A 463 -9.68 -15.07 7.99
CA LEU A 463 -10.93 -15.23 8.76
C LEU A 463 -10.67 -16.03 10.05
N GLU A 464 -9.99 -17.16 9.94
CA GLU A 464 -9.74 -18.09 11.05
C GLU A 464 -8.63 -17.56 11.97
N ASP A 465 -7.45 -17.29 11.42
CA ASP A 465 -6.25 -16.98 12.20
C ASP A 465 -6.19 -15.53 12.69
N ASN A 466 -7.18 -14.71 12.33
CA ASN A 466 -7.20 -13.31 12.75
C ASN A 466 -8.59 -12.89 13.19
N LEU A 467 -9.57 -12.74 12.29
CA LEU A 467 -10.84 -12.12 12.66
C LEU A 467 -11.57 -12.86 13.78
N LYS A 468 -11.68 -14.20 13.71
CA LYS A 468 -12.29 -14.99 14.78
C LYS A 468 -11.52 -14.92 16.09
N GLN A 469 -10.18 -14.95 16.04
CA GLN A 469 -9.35 -14.78 17.24
C GLN A 469 -9.57 -13.42 17.91
N LYS A 470 -9.73 -12.33 17.12
CA LYS A 470 -10.03 -10.99 17.67
C LYS A 470 -11.40 -10.91 18.30
N VAL A 471 -12.39 -11.51 17.67
CA VAL A 471 -13.75 -11.57 18.20
C VAL A 471 -13.75 -12.32 19.53
N ALA A 472 -13.21 -13.54 19.57
CA ALA A 472 -13.12 -14.34 20.80
C ALA A 472 -12.33 -13.61 21.90
N PHE A 473 -11.25 -12.92 21.53
CA PHE A 473 -10.47 -12.11 22.44
C PHE A 473 -11.30 -10.99 23.11
N PHE A 474 -12.07 -10.24 22.32
CA PHE A 474 -12.91 -9.18 22.86
C PHE A 474 -14.03 -9.74 23.74
N GLU A 475 -14.65 -10.85 23.32
CA GLU A 475 -15.68 -11.53 24.09
C GLU A 475 -15.15 -12.01 25.45
N ALA A 476 -13.96 -12.61 25.49
CA ALA A 476 -13.28 -13.03 26.72
C ALA A 476 -12.97 -11.86 27.67
N ASN A 477 -12.83 -10.64 27.15
CA ASN A 477 -12.60 -9.43 27.92
C ASN A 477 -13.89 -8.64 28.23
N GLY A 478 -15.07 -9.28 28.09
CA GLY A 478 -16.38 -8.69 28.43
C GLY A 478 -16.94 -7.73 27.37
N LEU A 479 -16.33 -7.65 26.19
CA LEU A 479 -16.82 -6.88 25.05
C LEU A 479 -17.65 -7.78 24.14
N THR A 480 -18.93 -7.95 24.47
CA THR A 480 -19.87 -8.83 23.75
C THR A 480 -21.03 -8.05 23.13
N GLY A 481 -21.77 -8.73 22.22
CA GLY A 481 -23.02 -8.24 21.65
C GLY A 481 -22.95 -6.83 21.06
N ARG A 482 -23.87 -5.95 21.49
CA ARG A 482 -23.98 -4.57 20.95
C ARG A 482 -22.69 -3.75 21.12
N ARG A 483 -21.93 -3.98 22.20
CA ARG A 483 -20.69 -3.22 22.46
C ARG A 483 -19.57 -3.62 21.49
N LEU A 484 -19.44 -4.91 21.21
CA LEU A 484 -18.53 -5.43 20.20
C LEU A 484 -18.87 -4.92 18.80
N VAL A 485 -20.15 -5.01 18.41
CA VAL A 485 -20.65 -4.47 17.14
C VAL A 485 -20.34 -2.97 17.03
N LYS A 486 -20.54 -2.21 18.11
CA LYS A 486 -20.21 -0.79 18.13
C LYS A 486 -18.70 -0.55 17.97
N LEU A 487 -17.84 -1.30 18.64
CA LEU A 487 -16.39 -1.21 18.49
C LEU A 487 -15.97 -1.46 17.03
N MET A 488 -16.41 -2.57 16.44
CA MET A 488 -16.07 -2.95 15.06
C MET A 488 -16.57 -1.92 14.04
N THR A 489 -17.80 -1.42 14.19
CA THR A 489 -18.37 -0.45 13.23
C THR A 489 -17.85 0.98 13.38
N SER A 490 -17.51 1.40 14.61
CA SER A 490 -16.96 2.74 14.86
C SER A 490 -15.45 2.81 14.63
N HIS A 491 -14.72 1.76 15.01
CA HIS A 491 -13.26 1.70 14.99
C HIS A 491 -12.80 0.34 14.41
N PRO A 492 -13.08 0.03 13.13
CA PRO A 492 -12.76 -1.27 12.53
C PRO A 492 -11.25 -1.58 12.52
N ARG A 493 -10.40 -0.55 12.58
CA ARG A 493 -8.95 -0.70 12.75
C ARG A 493 -8.55 -1.37 14.05
N ALA A 494 -9.44 -1.51 15.04
CA ALA A 494 -9.16 -2.33 16.22
C ALA A 494 -8.85 -3.79 15.89
N LEU A 495 -9.30 -4.27 14.73
CA LEU A 495 -9.04 -5.62 14.24
C LEU A 495 -7.64 -5.78 13.62
N THR A 496 -6.89 -4.69 13.40
CA THR A 496 -5.55 -4.77 12.79
C THR A 496 -4.44 -5.13 13.78
N LEU A 497 -4.63 -4.80 15.05
CA LEU A 497 -3.59 -4.97 16.08
C LEU A 497 -3.39 -6.45 16.42
N SER A 498 -2.19 -6.81 16.87
CA SER A 498 -1.92 -8.15 17.42
C SER A 498 -2.73 -8.37 18.71
N VAL A 499 -2.94 -9.64 19.10
CA VAL A 499 -3.70 -9.94 20.34
C VAL A 499 -2.93 -9.42 21.55
N ASN A 500 -1.61 -9.53 21.50
CA ASN A 500 -0.70 -9.00 22.51
C ASN A 500 -0.84 -7.47 22.68
N ASP A 501 -0.86 -6.71 21.58
CA ASP A 501 -0.98 -5.24 21.67
C ASP A 501 -2.36 -4.81 22.16
N LEU A 502 -3.41 -5.54 21.79
CA LEU A 502 -4.74 -5.31 22.34
C LEU A 502 -4.80 -5.59 23.84
N ASN A 503 -4.16 -6.67 24.31
CA ASN A 503 -4.03 -6.99 25.74
C ASN A 503 -3.35 -5.85 26.51
N LYS A 504 -2.16 -5.43 26.09
CA LYS A 504 -1.41 -4.34 26.74
C LYS A 504 -2.26 -3.07 26.86
N LYS A 505 -3.03 -2.73 25.82
CA LYS A 505 -3.95 -1.58 25.84
C LYS A 505 -5.12 -1.77 26.80
N LEU A 506 -5.75 -2.94 26.79
CA LEU A 506 -6.84 -3.23 27.72
C LEU A 506 -6.34 -3.17 29.17
N ASP A 507 -5.17 -3.73 29.45
CA ASP A 507 -4.59 -3.77 30.79
C ASP A 507 -4.19 -2.37 31.26
N PHE A 508 -3.64 -1.53 30.38
CA PHE A 508 -3.44 -0.11 30.66
C PHE A 508 -4.73 0.58 31.12
N PHE A 509 -5.83 0.44 30.37
CA PHE A 509 -7.08 1.09 30.74
C PHE A 509 -7.71 0.48 32.01
N LYS A 510 -7.57 -0.85 32.23
CA LYS A 510 -7.98 -1.49 33.49
C LYS A 510 -7.22 -0.90 34.67
N GLN A 511 -5.89 -0.77 34.55
CA GLN A 511 -5.03 -0.16 35.57
C GLN A 511 -5.42 1.29 35.86
N LYS A 512 -5.80 2.05 34.82
CA LYS A 512 -6.31 3.42 34.97
C LYS A 512 -7.77 3.51 35.44
N GLY A 513 -8.39 2.39 35.83
CA GLY A 513 -9.71 2.34 36.48
C GLY A 513 -10.90 2.32 35.51
N PHE A 514 -10.70 1.89 34.26
CA PHE A 514 -11.81 1.64 33.34
C PHE A 514 -12.38 0.24 33.58
N ALA A 515 -13.69 0.17 33.86
CA ALA A 515 -14.37 -1.11 34.00
C ALA A 515 -14.27 -1.94 32.70
N PRO A 516 -13.88 -3.22 32.76
CA PRO A 516 -13.82 -4.11 31.61
C PRO A 516 -15.15 -4.12 30.85
N GLY A 517 -15.07 -4.05 29.52
CA GLY A 517 -16.25 -4.07 28.66
C GLY A 517 -17.16 -2.83 28.72
N SER A 518 -16.83 -1.78 29.50
CA SER A 518 -17.66 -0.58 29.62
C SER A 518 -17.75 0.23 28.31
N VAL A 519 -18.73 1.13 28.19
CA VAL A 519 -18.87 1.95 26.98
C VAL A 519 -17.72 2.95 26.87
N GLU A 520 -17.22 3.41 28.00
CA GLU A 520 -16.08 4.31 28.16
C GLU A 520 -14.80 3.60 27.68
N MET A 521 -14.59 2.35 28.09
CA MET A 521 -13.49 1.50 27.62
C MET A 521 -13.52 1.32 26.10
N VAL A 522 -14.69 1.02 25.52
CA VAL A 522 -14.85 0.89 24.05
C VAL A 522 -14.48 2.18 23.33
N ARG A 523 -14.94 3.33 23.83
CA ARG A 523 -14.63 4.63 23.22
C ARG A 523 -13.15 4.96 23.34
N ALA A 524 -12.54 4.70 24.50
CA ALA A 524 -11.14 4.97 24.74
C ALA A 524 -10.22 4.10 23.90
N LEU A 525 -10.46 2.78 23.88
CA LEU A 525 -9.73 1.85 23.03
C LEU A 525 -9.85 2.21 21.55
N GLY A 526 -11.06 2.55 21.10
CA GLY A 526 -11.32 2.96 19.73
C GLY A 526 -10.56 4.23 19.32
N ALA A 527 -10.58 5.27 20.16
CA ALA A 527 -9.88 6.52 19.90
C ALA A 527 -8.35 6.35 19.92
N CYS A 528 -7.84 5.49 20.80
CA CYS A 528 -6.42 5.35 21.08
C CYS A 528 -5.77 4.13 20.39
N ILE A 529 -6.45 3.54 19.41
CA ILE A 529 -6.02 2.27 18.81
C ILE A 529 -4.64 2.39 18.15
N THR A 530 -4.32 3.54 17.55
CA THR A 530 -3.06 3.79 16.83
C THR A 530 -1.93 4.33 17.71
N ILE A 531 -2.18 4.61 19.01
CA ILE A 531 -1.19 5.22 19.92
C ILE A 531 -0.46 4.11 20.69
N SER A 532 0.85 4.15 20.88
CA SER A 532 1.54 3.13 21.69
C SER A 532 1.12 3.20 23.17
N VAL A 533 1.28 2.09 23.92
CA VAL A 533 0.95 2.09 25.36
C VAL A 533 1.85 3.05 26.13
N ALA A 534 3.16 3.08 25.83
CA ALA A 534 4.09 4.04 26.43
C ALA A 534 3.66 5.50 26.20
N SER A 535 3.17 5.84 24.99
CA SER A 535 2.63 7.18 24.73
C SER A 535 1.31 7.44 25.45
N LEU A 536 0.47 6.42 25.69
CA LEU A 536 -0.73 6.59 26.49
C LEU A 536 -0.40 6.85 27.96
N GLU A 537 0.60 6.16 28.51
CA GLU A 537 1.11 6.38 29.86
C GLU A 537 1.65 7.79 30.03
N ALA A 538 2.54 8.23 29.13
CA ALA A 538 3.08 9.58 29.14
C ALA A 538 1.99 10.66 29.05
N ARG A 539 0.98 10.46 28.19
CA ARG A 539 -0.16 11.39 28.04
C ARG A 539 -1.06 11.42 29.27
N PHE A 540 -1.21 10.32 29.99
CA PHE A 540 -1.96 10.28 31.23
C PHE A 540 -1.20 10.99 32.35
N LEU A 541 0.10 10.72 32.50
CA LEU A 541 0.98 11.40 33.45
C LEU A 541 1.06 12.91 33.17
N ASN A 542 1.00 13.30 31.90
CA ASN A 542 0.94 14.71 31.51
C ASN A 542 -0.35 15.41 31.99
N LEU A 543 -1.47 14.71 32.13
CA LEU A 543 -2.65 15.31 32.77
C LEU A 543 -2.39 15.52 34.27
N GLU A 544 -1.77 14.55 34.93
CA GLU A 544 -1.45 14.64 36.35
C GLU A 544 -0.47 15.80 36.64
N SER A 545 0.56 15.98 35.81
CA SER A 545 1.51 17.09 35.95
C SER A 545 0.90 18.47 35.70
N LEU A 546 -0.25 18.54 35.00
CA LEU A 546 -1.02 19.76 34.77
C LEU A 546 -1.98 20.10 35.93
N GLY A 547 -1.93 19.34 37.03
CA GLY A 547 -2.70 19.59 38.24
C GLY A 547 -4.04 18.86 38.30
N PHE A 548 -4.30 17.89 37.42
CA PHE A 548 -5.44 16.99 37.54
C PHE A 548 -5.09 15.85 38.50
N SER A 549 -6.00 15.49 39.40
CA SER A 549 -5.86 14.23 40.15
C SER A 549 -5.99 13.01 39.22
N LEU A 550 -5.60 11.83 39.70
CA LEU A 550 -5.79 10.57 38.96
C LEU A 550 -7.27 10.34 38.61
N GLU A 551 -8.17 10.64 39.55
CA GLU A 551 -9.62 10.50 39.35
C GLU A 551 -10.17 11.52 38.34
N GLU A 552 -9.73 12.77 38.42
CA GLU A 552 -10.11 13.79 37.43
C GLU A 552 -9.57 13.47 36.04
N SER A 553 -8.33 12.99 35.93
CA SER A 553 -7.72 12.55 34.68
C SER A 553 -8.52 11.39 34.07
N ARG A 554 -8.92 10.42 34.90
CA ARG A 554 -9.80 9.33 34.49
C ARG A 554 -11.15 9.85 33.97
N GLU A 555 -11.80 10.76 34.68
CA GLU A 555 -13.09 11.30 34.25
C GLU A 555 -12.98 12.15 32.97
N VAL A 556 -11.91 12.92 32.83
CA VAL A 556 -11.57 13.65 31.61
C VAL A 556 -11.49 12.70 30.41
N VAL A 557 -10.75 11.61 30.56
CA VAL A 557 -10.55 10.62 29.48
C VAL A 557 -11.83 9.82 29.21
N LYS A 558 -12.62 9.44 30.24
CA LYS A 558 -13.91 8.77 30.05
C LYS A 558 -14.88 9.61 29.24
N GLN A 559 -14.95 10.91 29.53
CA GLN A 559 -15.81 11.86 28.81
C GLN A 559 -15.28 12.16 27.40
N GLN A 560 -13.97 12.30 27.23
CA GLN A 560 -13.35 12.66 25.95
C GLN A 560 -12.01 11.94 25.71
N PRO A 561 -12.02 10.68 25.23
CA PRO A 561 -10.78 9.93 25.04
C PRO A 561 -9.87 10.48 23.94
N ALA A 562 -10.43 11.27 23.01
CA ALA A 562 -9.66 11.88 21.92
C ALA A 562 -8.57 12.84 22.42
N ILE A 563 -8.63 13.31 23.67
CA ILE A 563 -7.54 14.10 24.29
C ILE A 563 -6.23 13.34 24.28
N LEU A 564 -6.27 12.02 24.50
CA LEU A 564 -5.09 11.15 24.45
C LEU A 564 -4.57 10.93 23.03
N THR A 565 -5.19 11.50 21.99
CA THR A 565 -4.68 11.45 20.60
C THR A 565 -3.91 12.71 20.22
N VAL A 566 -4.07 13.79 21.00
CA VAL A 566 -3.39 15.07 20.83
C VAL A 566 -1.99 15.00 21.46
N SER A 567 -1.04 15.80 20.99
CA SER A 567 0.30 15.86 21.58
C SER A 567 0.26 16.48 22.98
N GLU A 568 1.16 16.01 23.86
CA GLU A 568 1.29 16.48 25.24
C GLU A 568 1.45 17.99 25.31
N LYS A 569 2.40 18.53 24.53
CA LYS A 569 2.64 19.98 24.43
C LYS A 569 1.38 20.78 24.08
N CYS A 570 0.58 20.29 23.13
CA CYS A 570 -0.63 21.00 22.73
C CYS A 570 -1.70 21.01 23.84
N ILE A 571 -1.78 19.94 24.65
CA ILE A 571 -2.64 19.90 25.83
C ILE A 571 -2.09 20.82 26.93
N GLN A 572 -0.79 20.80 27.18
CA GLN A 572 -0.11 21.69 28.14
C GLN A 572 -0.39 23.16 27.81
N ASP A 573 -0.13 23.59 26.56
CA ASP A 573 -0.34 24.97 26.12
C ASP A 573 -1.80 25.42 26.33
N LYS A 574 -2.77 24.53 26.06
CA LYS A 574 -4.19 24.82 26.26
C LYS A 574 -4.57 24.93 27.73
N VAL A 575 -4.12 23.98 28.57
CA VAL A 575 -4.41 24.01 30.01
C VAL A 575 -3.75 25.23 30.65
N HIS A 576 -2.46 25.49 30.37
CA HIS A 576 -1.78 26.68 30.85
C HIS A 576 -2.48 27.97 30.41
N TYR A 577 -2.97 28.05 29.18
CA TYR A 577 -3.71 29.24 28.76
C TYR A 577 -5.03 29.41 29.51
N LEU A 578 -5.81 28.33 29.67
CA LEU A 578 -7.07 28.37 30.41
C LEU A 578 -6.87 28.72 31.89
N VAL A 579 -5.85 28.15 32.53
CA VAL A 579 -5.59 28.37 33.96
C VAL A 579 -4.92 29.71 34.19
N ASN A 580 -3.80 30.00 33.52
CA ASN A 580 -2.94 31.15 33.85
C ASN A 580 -3.37 32.44 33.16
N HIS A 581 -3.96 32.38 31.96
CA HIS A 581 -4.36 33.58 31.22
C HIS A 581 -5.85 33.87 31.31
N MET A 582 -6.70 32.84 31.38
CA MET A 582 -8.15 33.01 31.54
C MET A 582 -8.62 32.94 33.00
N ASN A 583 -7.69 32.71 33.95
CA ASN A 583 -7.96 32.56 35.39
C ASN A 583 -9.07 31.53 35.68
N ARG A 584 -8.99 30.34 35.03
CA ARG A 584 -9.96 29.25 35.20
C ARG A 584 -9.39 28.14 36.07
N PHE A 585 -10.28 27.44 36.77
CA PHE A 585 -9.90 26.29 37.57
C PHE A 585 -9.86 25.01 36.73
N VAL A 586 -8.94 24.11 37.04
CA VAL A 586 -8.83 22.77 36.43
C VAL A 586 -10.15 22.01 36.53
N THR A 587 -10.87 22.16 37.65
CA THR A 587 -12.21 21.56 37.87
C THR A 587 -13.26 22.01 36.85
N GLU A 588 -13.14 23.22 36.25
CA GLU A 588 -14.02 23.66 35.16
C GLU A 588 -13.70 22.90 33.85
N ILE A 589 -12.44 22.53 33.64
CA ILE A 589 -12.01 21.72 32.49
C ILE A 589 -12.50 20.26 32.65
N VAL A 590 -12.45 19.71 33.87
CA VAL A 590 -12.96 18.34 34.16
C VAL A 590 -14.46 18.22 33.85
N ARG A 591 -15.25 19.28 34.12
CA ARG A 591 -16.68 19.32 33.80
C ARG A 591 -16.96 19.29 32.30
N CYS A 592 -16.05 19.80 31.47
CA CYS A 592 -16.19 19.77 30.02
C CYS A 592 -14.83 19.70 29.32
N PRO A 593 -14.27 18.49 29.17
CA PRO A 593 -12.94 18.32 28.60
C PRO A 593 -12.85 18.67 27.10
N SER A 594 -14.00 18.84 26.44
CA SER A 594 -14.08 19.19 25.02
C SER A 594 -13.33 20.48 24.67
N TYR A 595 -13.12 21.38 25.63
CA TYR A 595 -12.33 22.60 25.42
C TYR A 595 -10.93 22.31 24.91
N LEU A 596 -10.31 21.22 25.38
CA LEU A 596 -8.96 20.83 25.01
C LEU A 596 -8.85 20.33 23.56
N LEU A 597 -9.98 20.08 22.88
CA LEU A 597 -10.00 19.72 21.46
C LEU A 597 -10.22 20.94 20.54
N TYR A 598 -10.65 22.08 21.08
CA TYR A 598 -10.75 23.30 20.29
C TYR A 598 -9.36 23.86 19.95
N SER A 599 -9.30 24.64 18.86
CA SER A 599 -8.07 25.33 18.47
C SER A 599 -7.73 26.44 19.48
N LEU A 600 -6.50 26.41 20.00
CA LEU A 600 -6.02 27.44 20.92
C LEU A 600 -5.98 28.81 20.23
N GLU A 601 -5.39 28.86 19.03
CA GLU A 601 -5.19 30.11 18.28
C GLU A 601 -6.45 30.61 17.56
N LEU A 602 -7.28 29.69 17.04
CA LEU A 602 -8.42 30.08 16.20
C LEU A 602 -9.74 30.20 16.98
N ARG A 603 -9.83 29.65 18.20
CA ARG A 603 -11.09 29.65 18.95
C ARG A 603 -10.93 30.13 20.38
N ILE A 604 -10.01 29.56 21.15
CA ILE A 604 -9.88 29.86 22.58
C ILE A 604 -9.36 31.30 22.78
N LYS A 605 -8.20 31.64 22.20
CA LYS A 605 -7.58 32.97 22.32
C LYS A 605 -8.44 34.10 21.75
N PRO A 606 -9.02 34.00 20.52
CA PRO A 606 -9.82 35.10 19.96
C PRO A 606 -11.06 35.39 20.79
N ARG A 607 -11.78 34.34 21.25
CA ARG A 607 -12.98 34.50 22.07
C ARG A 607 -12.66 35.05 23.45
N HIS A 608 -11.56 34.61 24.05
CA HIS A 608 -11.08 35.19 25.30
C HIS A 608 -10.79 36.70 25.14
N ARG A 609 -10.03 37.11 24.12
CA ARG A 609 -9.70 38.53 23.87
C ARG A 609 -10.94 39.40 23.70
N VAL A 610 -11.90 38.96 22.89
CA VAL A 610 -13.17 39.68 22.70
C VAL A 610 -13.85 39.92 24.05
N LEU A 611 -13.99 38.88 24.85
CA LEU A 611 -14.67 38.97 26.14
C LEU A 611 -13.90 39.84 27.13
N SER A 612 -12.56 39.74 27.16
CA SER A 612 -11.73 40.58 28.03
C SER A 612 -11.87 42.07 27.67
N LEU A 613 -11.97 42.41 26.38
CA LEU A 613 -12.23 43.78 25.94
C LEU A 613 -13.63 44.28 26.29
N LEU A 614 -14.66 43.43 26.10
CA LEU A 614 -16.03 43.79 26.49
C LEU A 614 -16.15 44.01 28.00
N LYS A 615 -15.47 43.18 28.81
CA LYS A 615 -15.38 43.35 30.26
C LYS A 615 -14.66 44.64 30.63
N ALA A 616 -13.48 44.91 30.04
CA ALA A 616 -12.72 46.13 30.30
C ALA A 616 -13.49 47.41 29.95
N LYS A 617 -14.45 47.34 29.01
CA LYS A 617 -15.34 48.44 28.64
C LYS A 617 -16.66 48.48 29.43
N GLY A 618 -16.88 47.57 30.37
CA GLY A 618 -18.13 47.48 31.14
C GLY A 618 -19.37 47.10 30.32
N LEU A 619 -19.18 46.58 29.10
CA LEU A 619 -20.30 46.23 28.18
C LEU A 619 -20.93 44.88 28.52
N VAL A 620 -20.26 44.08 29.35
CA VAL A 620 -20.68 42.74 29.79
C VAL A 620 -20.35 42.60 31.28
N ARG A 621 -21.21 41.95 32.06
CA ARG A 621 -20.99 41.72 33.51
C ARG A 621 -19.67 40.96 33.76
N GLU A 622 -18.99 41.24 34.87
CA GLU A 622 -17.70 40.62 35.21
C GLU A 622 -17.75 39.08 35.27
N GLU A 623 -18.88 38.53 35.72
CA GLU A 623 -19.14 37.08 35.85
C GLU A 623 -19.96 36.49 34.69
N ALA A 624 -20.26 37.28 33.64
CA ALA A 624 -21.43 37.04 32.79
C ALA A 624 -21.52 35.68 32.08
N TYR A 625 -20.39 34.97 31.87
CA TYR A 625 -20.40 33.77 31.04
C TYR A 625 -19.44 32.68 31.53
N SER A 626 -20.01 31.48 31.73
CA SER A 626 -19.25 30.25 31.96
C SER A 626 -18.38 29.92 30.74
N LEU A 627 -17.24 29.24 30.96
CA LEU A 627 -16.38 28.79 29.87
C LEU A 627 -17.16 27.90 28.88
N ASN A 628 -18.11 27.13 29.41
CA ASN A 628 -19.00 26.25 28.64
C ASN A 628 -19.82 27.00 27.60
N THR A 629 -20.50 28.07 28.04
CA THR A 629 -21.36 28.89 27.18
C THR A 629 -20.58 29.51 26.03
N ILE A 630 -19.36 29.97 26.30
CA ILE A 630 -18.53 30.68 25.31
C ILE A 630 -17.90 29.71 24.31
N MET A 631 -17.35 28.59 24.80
CA MET A 631 -16.54 27.71 23.96
C MET A 631 -17.38 26.76 23.10
N ILE A 632 -18.57 26.37 23.55
CA ILE A 632 -19.48 25.51 22.77
C ILE A 632 -20.19 26.27 21.66
N MET A 633 -20.47 27.57 21.85
CA MET A 633 -21.22 28.39 20.90
C MET A 633 -20.67 28.30 19.47
N SER A 634 -21.55 28.14 18.48
CA SER A 634 -21.13 28.16 17.08
C SER A 634 -20.47 29.48 16.72
N GLU A 635 -19.64 29.47 15.68
CA GLU A 635 -18.93 30.67 15.23
C GLU A 635 -19.89 31.80 14.85
N LYS A 636 -20.89 31.48 14.03
CA LYS A 636 -21.95 32.41 13.62
C LYS A 636 -22.62 33.09 14.83
N ARG A 637 -23.07 32.30 15.80
CA ARG A 637 -23.77 32.81 16.98
C ARG A 637 -22.85 33.64 17.89
N PHE A 638 -21.57 33.28 17.96
CA PHE A 638 -20.59 34.06 18.72
C PHE A 638 -20.37 35.44 18.07
N VAL A 639 -20.22 35.48 16.75
CA VAL A 639 -20.04 36.73 15.98
C VAL A 639 -21.26 37.63 16.12
N GLU A 640 -22.47 37.11 15.86
CA GLU A 640 -23.72 37.87 15.96
C GLU A 640 -23.92 38.48 17.35
N ARG A 641 -23.56 37.74 18.41
CA ARG A 641 -23.81 38.15 19.79
C ARG A 641 -22.73 39.07 20.37
N PHE A 642 -21.46 38.85 20.02
CA PHE A 642 -20.35 39.52 20.69
C PHE A 642 -19.52 40.40 19.78
N VAL A 643 -19.54 40.19 18.46
CA VAL A 643 -18.71 40.92 17.50
C VAL A 643 -19.54 41.97 16.76
N ASP A 644 -20.69 41.57 16.21
CA ASP A 644 -21.53 42.47 15.40
C ASP A 644 -22.23 43.53 16.25
N GLN A 645 -22.65 43.15 17.47
CA GLN A 645 -23.25 44.09 18.43
C GLN A 645 -22.24 45.12 18.97
N TYR A 646 -20.95 44.81 18.90
CA TYR A 646 -19.90 45.64 19.48
C TYR A 646 -18.75 45.83 18.48
N PRO A 647 -18.86 46.79 17.54
CA PRO A 647 -17.85 47.01 16.50
C PRO A 647 -16.42 47.19 17.02
N VAL A 648 -16.29 47.64 18.27
CA VAL A 648 -15.00 47.85 18.95
C VAL A 648 -14.17 46.58 19.18
N VAL A 649 -14.80 45.39 19.16
CA VAL A 649 -14.07 44.13 19.28
C VAL A 649 -13.83 43.44 17.93
N ALA A 650 -14.37 43.99 16.84
CA ALA A 650 -14.26 43.39 15.50
C ALA A 650 -12.81 43.32 15.02
N THR A 651 -11.98 44.31 15.34
CA THR A 651 -10.54 44.32 15.02
C THR A 651 -9.76 43.31 15.87
N ALA A 652 -10.10 43.17 17.15
CA ALA A 652 -9.48 42.17 18.04
C ALA A 652 -9.84 40.73 17.64
N TYR A 653 -11.06 40.52 17.11
CA TYR A 653 -11.51 39.24 16.59
C TYR A 653 -10.85 38.90 15.24
N LYS A 654 -10.79 39.86 14.31
CA LYS A 654 -10.22 39.68 12.96
C LYS A 654 -8.68 39.68 12.93
N GLY A 655 -8.02 40.48 13.77
CA GLY A 655 -6.55 40.56 13.84
C GLY A 655 -5.91 39.21 14.17
N ALA A 656 -6.56 38.40 15.00
CA ALA A 656 -6.12 37.04 15.31
C ALA A 656 -6.20 36.08 14.11
N ALA A 657 -7.17 36.25 13.20
CA ALA A 657 -7.31 35.45 11.99
C ALA A 657 -6.30 35.84 10.90
N ILE A 658 -5.93 37.13 10.83
CA ILE A 658 -4.99 37.67 9.83
C ILE A 658 -3.53 37.35 10.20
N ASP A 659 -3.15 37.49 11.48
CA ASP A 659 -1.77 37.20 11.93
C ASP A 659 -1.44 35.70 11.84
N THR A 660 -2.43 34.82 12.05
CA THR A 660 -2.27 33.37 11.85
C THR A 660 -2.30 32.93 10.39
N MET A 661 -3.00 33.67 9.50
CA MET A 661 -2.91 33.43 8.04
C MET A 661 -1.56 33.84 7.47
N LYS A 662 -0.93 34.91 7.99
CA LYS A 662 0.43 35.31 7.61
C LYS A 662 1.48 34.27 8.03
N LEU A 663 1.38 33.72 9.24
CA LEU A 663 2.25 32.62 9.71
C LEU A 663 2.10 31.30 8.92
N LYS A 664 0.96 31.08 8.26
CA LYS A 664 0.76 29.92 7.37
C LYS A 664 1.29 30.13 5.94
N LYS A 665 1.56 31.37 5.53
CA LYS A 665 2.12 31.69 4.20
C LYS A 665 3.65 31.78 4.19
N THR A 666 4.30 31.82 5.35
CA THR A 666 5.76 31.89 5.52
C THR A 666 6.42 30.54 5.82
N TYR A 667 5.74 29.41 5.58
CA TYR A 667 6.31 28.05 5.64
C TYR A 667 6.05 27.27 4.36
#